data_AF-A0A6N9JKY9-F1
#
_entry.id   AF-A0A6N9JKY9-F1
#
_cell.length_a   1.000
_cell.length_b   1.000
_cell.length_c   1.000
_cell.angle_alpha   90.00
_cell.angle_beta   90.00
_cell.angle_gamma   90.00
#
_symmetry.space_group_name_H-M   'P 1'
#
loop_
_entity.id
_entity.type
_entity.pdbx_description
1 polymer ?
#
loop_
_entity_poly.entity_id
_entity_poly.type
_entity_poly.pdbx_seq_one_letter_code
_entity_poly.pdbx_strand_id
1 'polypeptide(L)'
;MKDSNAIYSVDLSSEDYSFNVVNSSTSSDYIDNSDDLSVYYADENGNPVEAFSIEEALSGSEGDSGIAAYSADSRSARKNVRVIALDAGHGGSDPGAQGNGKSEADLTWKIVSACKTKLENYGFKVILAREQSGSYGSSDFLYRVQRCVNQGAQAYISFHINSGSSAAHGAEVYSPTVNGADYTQVSYELAQKVQNNLVALGLTNRGVFQMQVGDEFAVIRCAREAGIPGILIEHGFISNWGDANKYFSDAGCKRLGEADADAIIAQFPKSSWLDYSSVFDADYYLNKYPDVNEWANGSKDRALDHFVNYGMSEGRRGSEAFDVQSYYNEYPDLRAAFGTDLASYYSHYLMYGKKEGRHATGCSKLKGPATKAGGVDYAPVYDPEYYLSRNGDVEKAFTKSTYGGVTMVDDSAVLRHFINYGMSEGRRGSEAFDVYSYKTRYLDLRKAYGSNLKAYYCHYLEYGMKEHRNGSSMTGFEGYIMSSSFTSYEDAAAHYSRTVGKQTYPTSVYKSKGSASIDEFCKILYEEASFEGVCPEVLYAQVMKETGYLRFGNLVQANQCNFGGVGATGPGNPGYTFSSVREGLRVQTQHLKAYATTEPLNNPCIDPRFNLVSRGCAPKTTDLNGRWAVPGKGYGEGLNAIVLDVLCM
;
A
#
# COMPACT_ATOMS: atom_id res chain seq x y z
N MET A 1 45.96 -23.89 65.83
CA MET A 1 46.21 -25.35 65.81
C MET A 1 45.51 -25.93 64.59
N LYS A 2 46.25 -26.71 63.79
CA LYS A 2 45.87 -27.66 62.71
C LYS A 2 45.13 -27.07 61.49
N ASP A 3 45.80 -26.85 60.36
CA ASP A 3 46.19 -27.79 59.27
C ASP A 3 45.02 -28.53 58.60
N SER A 4 44.83 -28.33 57.29
CA SER A 4 45.26 -29.29 56.26
C SER A 4 44.77 -28.93 54.85
N ASN A 5 45.67 -29.01 53.86
CA ASN A 5 45.41 -29.11 52.43
C ASN A 5 44.27 -30.07 52.08
N ALA A 6 43.38 -29.66 51.17
CA ALA A 6 42.62 -30.59 50.33
C ALA A 6 42.49 -30.03 48.91
N ILE A 7 43.20 -30.68 47.99
CA ILE A 7 43.02 -30.59 46.54
C ILE A 7 41.69 -31.28 46.22
N TYR A 8 40.80 -30.62 45.48
CA TYR A 8 39.67 -31.29 44.83
C TYR A 8 39.92 -31.31 43.32
N SER A 9 40.35 -32.46 42.83
CA SER A 9 40.24 -32.85 41.42
C SER A 9 38.78 -33.18 41.13
N VAL A 10 38.15 -32.46 40.21
CA VAL A 10 36.84 -32.86 39.67
C VAL A 10 37.10 -33.69 38.42
N ASP A 11 36.80 -34.98 38.54
CA ASP A 11 36.72 -35.94 37.44
C ASP A 11 35.41 -35.67 36.66
N LEU A 12 35.54 -35.36 35.37
CA LEU A 12 34.42 -35.04 34.48
C LEU A 12 33.97 -36.25 33.64
N SER A 13 34.38 -37.47 34.00
CA SER A 13 34.08 -38.68 33.21
C SER A 13 32.80 -39.43 33.61
N SER A 14 31.95 -38.89 34.48
CA SER A 14 30.76 -39.61 35.01
C SER A 14 29.39 -38.98 34.76
N GLU A 15 29.27 -37.90 33.98
CA GLU A 15 27.96 -37.34 33.64
C GLU A 15 27.65 -37.62 32.17
N ASP A 16 26.92 -38.71 31.97
CA ASP A 16 26.36 -39.18 30.71
C ASP A 16 25.29 -38.16 30.24
N TYR A 17 25.69 -37.19 29.40
CA TYR A 17 24.75 -36.26 28.75
C TYR A 17 23.99 -36.97 27.62
N SER A 18 23.24 -38.02 27.98
CA SER A 18 22.19 -38.58 27.14
C SER A 18 20.89 -37.82 27.39
N PHE A 19 20.36 -37.25 26.32
CA PHE A 19 19.11 -36.49 26.28
C PHE A 19 17.90 -37.43 26.44
N ASN A 20 17.04 -37.15 27.42
CA ASN A 20 15.73 -37.80 27.52
C ASN A 20 14.78 -37.19 26.48
N VAL A 21 14.40 -38.00 25.48
CA VAL A 21 13.24 -37.72 24.62
C VAL A 21 11.98 -38.03 25.43
N VAL A 22 11.26 -37.00 25.88
CA VAL A 22 9.92 -37.19 26.44
C VAL A 22 8.94 -37.31 25.28
N ASN A 23 8.54 -38.54 25.00
CA ASN A 23 7.41 -38.86 24.15
C ASN A 23 6.14 -38.67 25.00
N SER A 24 5.29 -37.67 24.73
CA SER A 24 3.98 -37.57 25.36
C SER A 24 2.87 -37.69 24.34
N SER A 25 2.23 -38.85 24.37
CA SER A 25 0.95 -39.19 23.77
C SER A 25 -0.18 -38.27 24.23
N THR A 26 -1.08 -38.01 23.28
CA THR A 26 -2.44 -37.45 23.40
C THR A 26 -3.17 -37.62 24.74
N SER A 27 -3.81 -36.55 25.19
CA SER A 27 -5.08 -36.58 25.92
C SER A 27 -5.81 -35.25 25.67
N SER A 28 -7.00 -35.36 25.09
CA SER A 28 -8.04 -34.34 25.18
C SER A 28 -8.37 -34.07 26.65
N ASP A 29 -8.60 -32.81 27.01
CA ASP A 29 -9.84 -32.37 27.66
C ASP A 29 -9.77 -30.87 28.02
N TYR A 30 -10.90 -30.21 27.77
CA TYR A 30 -11.27 -28.82 28.01
C TYR A 30 -10.60 -28.13 29.22
N ILE A 31 -10.08 -26.91 29.01
CA ILE A 31 -9.83 -25.94 30.07
C ILE A 31 -10.73 -24.72 29.87
N ASP A 32 -11.40 -24.35 30.96
CA ASP A 32 -12.40 -23.31 31.12
C ASP A 32 -11.79 -21.90 30.95
N ASN A 33 -12.54 -21.02 30.30
CA ASN A 33 -12.17 -19.63 30.02
C ASN A 33 -12.37 -18.81 31.30
N SER A 34 -11.28 -18.52 32.02
CA SER A 34 -11.25 -17.45 33.01
C SER A 34 -10.03 -16.56 32.77
N ASP A 35 -10.34 -15.34 32.34
CA ASP A 35 -9.58 -14.10 32.30
C ASP A 35 -8.10 -14.11 32.73
N ASP A 36 -7.27 -13.48 31.89
CA ASP A 36 -5.89 -13.01 32.11
C ASP A 36 -4.72 -13.91 31.66
N LEU A 37 -4.88 -14.66 30.56
CA LEU A 37 -3.77 -15.34 29.88
C LEU A 37 -3.60 -14.84 28.43
N SER A 38 -2.77 -13.81 28.24
CA SER A 38 -2.30 -13.39 26.92
C SER A 38 -1.26 -14.37 26.40
N VAL A 39 -1.53 -15.02 25.27
CA VAL A 39 -0.58 -15.92 24.59
C VAL A 39 0.07 -15.15 23.46
N TYR A 40 1.40 -15.18 23.35
CA TYR A 40 2.14 -14.46 22.32
C TYR A 40 2.92 -15.44 21.42
N TYR A 41 3.09 -15.09 20.14
CA TYR A 41 4.05 -15.72 19.23
C TYR A 41 5.05 -14.68 18.70
N ALA A 42 6.20 -15.13 18.21
CA ALA A 42 7.18 -14.25 17.59
C ALA A 42 6.89 -14.15 16.09
N ASP A 43 6.78 -12.93 15.56
CA ASP A 43 6.72 -12.74 14.11
C ASP A 43 8.07 -13.08 13.44
N GLU A 44 8.11 -13.03 12.11
CA GLU A 44 9.30 -13.29 11.28
C GLU A 44 10.51 -12.39 11.61
N ASN A 45 10.30 -11.31 12.35
CA ASN A 45 11.31 -10.36 12.81
C ASN A 45 11.63 -10.52 14.31
N GLY A 46 10.98 -11.47 15.00
CA GLY A 46 11.17 -11.75 16.43
C GLY A 46 10.36 -10.86 17.37
N ASN A 47 9.37 -10.10 16.87
CA ASN A 47 8.52 -9.26 17.72
C ASN A 47 7.38 -10.09 18.34
N PRO A 48 7.02 -9.82 19.61
CA PRO A 48 5.89 -10.50 20.25
C PRO A 48 4.56 -9.99 19.68
N VAL A 49 3.75 -10.91 19.17
CA VAL A 49 2.39 -10.70 18.67
C VAL A 49 1.41 -11.50 19.52
N GLU A 50 0.36 -10.85 20.02
CA GLU A 50 -0.66 -11.48 20.87
C GLU A 50 -1.61 -12.32 20.00
N ALA A 51 -1.78 -13.60 20.35
CA ALA A 51 -2.66 -14.55 19.70
C ALA A 51 -4.01 -14.64 20.43
N PHE A 52 -5.09 -14.87 19.69
CA PHE A 52 -6.44 -15.01 20.24
C PHE A 52 -6.70 -16.42 20.82
N SER A 53 -5.81 -17.39 20.56
CA SER A 53 -5.88 -18.74 21.11
C SER A 53 -4.52 -19.44 21.13
N ILE A 54 -4.40 -20.51 21.94
CA ILE A 54 -3.21 -21.38 21.96
C ILE A 54 -2.99 -22.07 20.61
N GLU A 55 -4.06 -22.47 19.91
CA GLU A 55 -3.98 -23.06 18.57
C GLU A 55 -3.47 -22.06 17.52
N GLU A 56 -3.84 -20.78 17.62
CA GLU A 56 -3.32 -19.72 16.75
C GLU A 56 -1.84 -19.46 17.02
N ALA A 57 -1.44 -19.39 18.30
CA ALA A 57 -0.03 -19.27 18.69
C ALA A 57 0.82 -20.45 18.21
N LEU A 58 0.28 -21.67 18.27
CA LEU A 58 0.93 -22.87 17.76
C LEU A 58 1.02 -22.85 16.23
N SER A 59 -0.04 -22.45 15.53
CA SER A 59 -0.03 -22.33 14.06
C SER A 59 0.90 -21.23 13.54
N GLY A 60 1.07 -20.13 14.29
CA GLY A 60 2.03 -19.07 14.03
C GLY A 60 3.48 -19.49 14.34
N SER A 61 3.66 -20.43 15.27
CA SER A 61 4.95 -21.06 15.58
C SER A 61 5.33 -22.21 14.64
N GLU A 62 4.33 -22.84 13.99
CA GLU A 62 4.52 -23.91 13.00
C GLU A 62 4.76 -23.41 11.58
N GLY A 63 5.01 -22.10 11.40
CA GLY A 63 5.64 -21.58 10.19
C GLY A 63 7.10 -22.00 10.12
N ASP A 64 7.37 -23.26 9.71
CA ASP A 64 8.62 -23.89 9.22
C ASP A 64 9.97 -23.19 9.53
N SER A 65 10.09 -22.70 10.76
CA SER A 65 11.33 -22.47 11.48
C SER A 65 11.36 -23.35 12.73
N GLY A 66 10.57 -24.43 12.69
CA GLY A 66 10.92 -25.64 13.38
C GLY A 66 12.37 -25.92 13.07
N ILE A 67 13.20 -25.83 14.11
CA ILE A 67 14.48 -26.50 14.19
C ILE A 67 14.15 -28.00 14.13
N ALA A 68 13.68 -28.46 12.96
CA ALA A 68 13.84 -29.82 12.57
C ALA A 68 15.36 -30.01 12.62
N ALA A 69 15.78 -30.96 13.43
CA ALA A 69 17.12 -31.50 13.44
C ALA A 69 17.42 -32.09 12.06
N TYR A 70 17.56 -31.23 11.04
CA TYR A 70 18.27 -31.51 9.83
C TYR A 70 19.71 -31.67 10.28
N SER A 71 20.11 -32.93 10.42
CA SER A 71 21.48 -33.36 10.58
C SER A 71 22.46 -32.32 10.01
N ALA A 72 23.31 -31.75 10.88
CA ALA A 72 24.36 -30.81 10.49
C ALA A 72 25.26 -31.38 9.37
N ASP A 73 25.24 -32.69 9.17
CA ASP A 73 25.93 -33.44 8.11
C ASP A 73 25.29 -33.30 6.71
N SER A 74 24.09 -32.73 6.60
CA SER A 74 23.33 -32.61 5.33
C SER A 74 23.20 -31.19 4.78
N ARG A 75 23.61 -30.17 5.54
CA ARG A 75 23.53 -28.77 5.10
C ARG A 75 24.78 -28.42 4.28
N SER A 76 24.60 -28.13 3.00
CA SER A 76 25.70 -27.52 2.23
C SER A 76 26.02 -26.15 2.83
N ALA A 77 27.27 -25.96 3.20
CA ALA A 77 27.79 -24.71 3.74
C ALA A 77 27.87 -23.59 2.69
N ARG A 78 27.48 -23.88 1.44
CA ARG A 78 27.48 -22.96 0.28
C ARG A 78 26.10 -22.40 -0.06
N LYS A 79 25.03 -23.08 0.36
CA LYS A 79 23.65 -22.77 -0.02
C LYS A 79 22.85 -22.32 1.21
N ASN A 80 21.86 -21.47 0.97
CA ASN A 80 20.96 -20.98 2.03
C ASN A 80 21.73 -20.34 3.19
N VAL A 81 22.77 -19.55 2.87
CA VAL A 81 23.52 -18.73 3.81
C VAL A 81 23.00 -17.30 3.68
N ARG A 82 22.19 -16.87 4.64
CA ARG A 82 21.52 -15.57 4.74
C ARG A 82 21.81 -14.85 6.06
N VAL A 83 22.39 -15.55 7.04
CA VAL A 83 22.69 -15.03 8.37
C VAL A 83 24.20 -15.11 8.65
N ILE A 84 24.86 -13.96 8.73
CA ILE A 84 26.31 -13.86 8.88
C ILE A 84 26.66 -13.31 10.27
N ALA A 85 27.54 -14.00 10.99
CA ALA A 85 28.08 -13.50 12.24
C ALA A 85 29.39 -12.75 12.02
N LEU A 86 29.48 -11.53 12.56
CA LEU A 86 30.69 -10.72 12.57
C LEU A 86 31.17 -10.53 14.00
N ASP A 87 32.45 -10.80 14.23
CA ASP A 87 33.10 -10.67 15.51
C ASP A 87 34.19 -9.62 15.46
N ALA A 88 33.94 -8.48 16.10
CA ALA A 88 34.99 -7.49 16.34
C ALA A 88 35.87 -8.02 17.47
N GLY A 89 37.11 -8.44 17.17
CA GLY A 89 38.06 -8.93 18.15
C GLY A 89 38.21 -7.98 19.35
N HIS A 90 38.53 -8.53 20.52
CA HIS A 90 38.68 -7.80 21.79
C HIS A 90 37.40 -7.05 22.18
N GLY A 91 37.48 -5.89 22.85
CA GLY A 91 36.33 -5.04 23.20
C GLY A 91 36.05 -4.92 24.69
N GLY A 92 35.25 -3.91 25.05
CA GLY A 92 34.97 -3.62 26.46
C GLY A 92 36.23 -3.17 27.20
N SER A 93 36.61 -3.91 28.25
CA SER A 93 37.84 -3.66 29.01
C SER A 93 39.10 -4.25 28.39
N ASP A 94 38.98 -5.06 27.33
CA ASP A 94 40.12 -5.59 26.57
C ASP A 94 40.40 -4.69 25.36
N PRO A 95 41.46 -3.86 25.38
CA PRO A 95 41.79 -2.98 24.27
C PRO A 95 42.45 -3.73 23.09
N GLY A 96 42.79 -5.01 23.25
CA GLY A 96 43.66 -5.75 22.35
C GLY A 96 45.04 -5.11 22.22
N ALA A 97 45.69 -5.35 21.09
CA ALA A 97 46.96 -4.72 20.79
C ALA A 97 46.85 -3.19 20.72
N GLN A 98 47.87 -2.50 21.22
CA GLN A 98 47.96 -1.03 21.21
C GLN A 98 49.26 -0.60 20.53
N GLY A 99 49.17 0.37 19.63
CA GLY A 99 50.30 0.84 18.85
C GLY A 99 49.96 2.07 18.03
N ASN A 100 50.94 2.94 17.79
CA ASN A 100 50.77 4.15 16.97
C ASN A 100 49.57 5.03 17.37
N GLY A 101 49.26 5.10 18.68
CA GLY A 101 48.13 5.87 19.22
C GLY A 101 46.75 5.26 18.95
N LYS A 102 46.68 3.97 18.60
CA LYS A 102 45.46 3.24 18.26
C LYS A 102 45.31 2.00 19.14
N SER A 103 44.07 1.53 19.29
CA SER A 103 43.71 0.27 19.96
C SER A 103 43.03 -0.64 18.96
N GLU A 104 43.40 -1.92 18.98
CA GLU A 104 42.81 -2.96 18.14
C GLU A 104 41.29 -3.02 18.29
N ALA A 105 40.77 -2.99 19.52
CA ALA A 105 39.33 -3.06 19.78
C ALA A 105 38.51 -1.94 19.09
N ASP A 106 39.07 -0.73 18.96
CA ASP A 106 38.44 0.39 18.22
C ASP A 106 38.50 0.16 16.70
N LEU A 107 39.64 -0.31 16.19
CA LEU A 107 39.83 -0.58 14.77
C LEU A 107 38.95 -1.72 14.28
N THR A 108 38.90 -2.84 15.00
CA THR A 108 38.06 -4.00 14.65
C THR A 108 36.58 -3.62 14.66
N TRP A 109 36.14 -2.80 15.61
CA TRP A 109 34.77 -2.29 15.64
C TRP A 109 34.43 -1.43 14.41
N LYS A 110 35.34 -0.54 14.00
CA LYS A 110 35.14 0.31 12.81
C LYS A 110 35.05 -0.51 11.52
N ILE A 111 35.91 -1.53 11.38
CA ILE A 111 35.92 -2.44 10.23
C ILE A 111 34.62 -3.26 10.20
N VAL A 112 34.26 -3.91 11.31
CA VAL A 112 33.02 -4.68 11.44
C VAL A 112 31.78 -3.84 11.16
N SER A 113 31.73 -2.60 11.65
CA SER A 113 30.60 -1.70 11.42
C SER A 113 30.41 -1.39 9.93
N ALA A 114 31.51 -1.17 9.18
CA ALA A 114 31.46 -0.95 7.75
C ALA A 114 31.05 -2.24 6.99
N CYS A 115 31.60 -3.39 7.39
CA CYS A 115 31.25 -4.69 6.83
C CYS A 115 29.75 -5.00 7.04
N LYS A 116 29.25 -4.88 8.27
CA LYS A 116 27.84 -5.04 8.65
C LYS A 116 26.93 -4.19 7.77
N THR A 117 27.22 -2.88 7.69
CA THR A 117 26.40 -1.94 6.91
C THR A 117 26.27 -2.39 5.45
N LYS A 118 27.37 -2.82 4.84
CA LYS A 118 27.36 -3.27 3.44
C LYS A 118 26.63 -4.61 3.25
N LEU A 119 26.79 -5.56 4.18
CA LEU A 119 26.09 -6.84 4.14
C LEU A 119 24.58 -6.69 4.36
N GLU A 120 24.14 -5.83 5.28
CA GLU A 120 22.72 -5.54 5.52
C GLU A 120 22.08 -4.82 4.32
N ASN A 121 22.79 -3.86 3.71
CA ASN A 121 22.35 -3.22 2.46
C ASN A 121 22.25 -4.21 1.30
N TYR A 122 23.09 -5.25 1.28
CA TYR A 122 22.96 -6.35 0.32
C TYR A 122 21.75 -7.23 0.65
N GLY A 123 21.39 -7.40 1.93
CA GLY A 123 20.19 -8.11 2.40
C GLY A 123 20.47 -9.27 3.35
N PHE A 124 21.72 -9.46 3.81
CA PHE A 124 22.01 -10.44 4.85
C PHE A 124 21.45 -9.98 6.20
N LYS A 125 20.99 -10.94 7.02
CA LYS A 125 20.86 -10.72 8.46
C LYS A 125 22.25 -10.80 9.08
N VAL A 126 22.68 -9.76 9.79
CA VAL A 126 23.98 -9.74 10.46
C VAL A 126 23.79 -9.88 11.97
N ILE A 127 24.55 -10.79 12.57
CA ILE A 127 24.63 -10.97 14.03
C ILE A 127 26.00 -10.50 14.48
N LEU A 128 26.06 -9.63 15.48
CA LEU A 128 27.31 -9.25 16.10
C LEU A 128 27.64 -10.18 17.27
N ALA A 129 28.87 -10.66 17.32
CA ALA A 129 29.33 -11.51 18.42
C ALA A 129 29.43 -10.75 19.76
N ARG A 130 29.53 -9.42 19.69
CA ARG A 130 29.50 -8.49 20.83
C ARG A 130 28.99 -7.11 20.42
N GLU A 131 28.55 -6.34 21.40
CA GLU A 131 28.26 -4.91 21.29
C GLU A 131 29.52 -4.04 21.30
N GLN A 132 29.37 -2.76 20.94
CA GLN A 132 30.48 -1.78 20.94
C GLN A 132 31.05 -1.59 22.34
N SER A 133 30.15 -1.51 23.32
CA SER A 133 30.45 -1.27 24.72
C SER A 133 29.79 -2.35 25.57
N GLY A 134 30.43 -2.72 26.67
CA GLY A 134 29.98 -3.81 27.54
C GLY A 134 31.14 -4.40 28.34
N SER A 135 30.83 -5.12 29.41
CA SER A 135 31.81 -5.87 30.19
C SER A 135 31.78 -7.33 29.73
N TYR A 136 32.86 -7.77 29.09
CA TYR A 136 33.04 -9.14 28.64
C TYR A 136 34.08 -9.81 29.54
N GLY A 137 33.77 -10.98 30.08
CA GLY A 137 34.70 -11.74 30.91
C GLY A 137 35.93 -12.18 30.11
N SER A 138 37.03 -12.49 30.80
CA SER A 138 38.31 -12.91 30.17
C SER A 138 38.20 -14.19 29.33
N SER A 139 37.13 -14.97 29.50
CA SER A 139 36.83 -16.18 28.72
C SER A 139 35.71 -15.99 27.68
N ASP A 140 35.25 -14.75 27.44
CA ASP A 140 34.12 -14.47 26.53
C ASP A 140 34.35 -14.99 25.11
N PHE A 141 35.61 -15.00 24.64
CA PHE A 141 35.98 -15.52 23.33
C PHE A 141 35.53 -16.97 23.08
N LEU A 142 35.36 -17.80 24.13
CA LEU A 142 34.82 -19.17 24.02
C LEU A 142 33.32 -19.20 23.72
N TYR A 143 32.59 -18.14 24.05
CA TYR A 143 31.13 -18.06 23.96
C TYR A 143 30.65 -17.25 22.76
N ARG A 144 31.53 -16.47 22.11
CA ARG A 144 31.18 -15.61 20.97
C ARG A 144 30.56 -16.36 19.81
N VAL A 145 31.16 -17.48 19.41
CA VAL A 145 30.60 -18.31 18.32
C VAL A 145 29.26 -18.89 18.74
N GLN A 146 29.17 -19.50 19.92
CA GLN A 146 27.93 -20.12 20.39
C GLN A 146 26.78 -19.11 20.48
N ARG A 147 27.06 -17.89 20.96
CA ARG A 147 26.10 -16.78 21.00
C ARG A 147 25.54 -16.46 19.62
N CYS A 148 26.39 -16.44 18.60
CA CYS A 148 25.97 -16.20 17.23
C CYS A 148 25.20 -17.38 16.62
N VAL A 149 25.68 -18.61 16.84
CA VAL A 149 25.03 -19.84 16.36
C VAL A 149 23.63 -20.00 16.96
N ASN A 150 23.46 -19.70 18.26
CA ASN A 150 22.15 -19.71 18.92
C ASN A 150 21.16 -18.71 18.33
N GLN A 151 21.65 -17.68 17.64
CA GLN A 151 20.83 -16.69 16.92
C GLN A 151 20.65 -17.04 15.43
N GLY A 152 21.12 -18.21 15.01
CA GLY A 152 20.96 -18.74 13.66
C GLY A 152 22.08 -18.37 12.69
N ALA A 153 23.26 -17.96 13.17
CA ALA A 153 24.41 -17.69 12.30
C ALA A 153 24.81 -18.91 11.47
N GLN A 154 25.09 -18.66 10.19
CA GLN A 154 25.40 -19.70 9.20
C GLN A 154 26.84 -19.60 8.68
N ALA A 155 27.54 -18.51 9.00
CA ALA A 155 28.98 -18.32 8.83
C ALA A 155 29.47 -17.34 9.90
N TYR A 156 30.75 -17.44 10.28
CA TYR A 156 31.38 -16.63 11.33
C TYR A 156 32.69 -16.02 10.84
N ILE A 157 32.83 -14.69 10.96
CA ILE A 157 34.02 -13.96 10.54
C ILE A 157 34.53 -13.13 11.73
N SER A 158 35.74 -13.43 12.19
CA SER A 158 36.42 -12.65 13.23
C SER A 158 37.41 -11.65 12.64
N PHE A 159 37.42 -10.44 13.19
CA PHE A 159 38.22 -9.31 12.72
C PHE A 159 39.22 -8.92 13.80
N HIS A 160 40.51 -8.97 13.47
CA HIS A 160 41.63 -8.67 14.35
C HIS A 160 42.68 -7.78 13.67
N ILE A 161 43.58 -7.23 14.48
CA ILE A 161 44.74 -6.45 14.04
C ILE A 161 46.00 -7.02 14.72
N ASN A 162 46.96 -7.45 13.92
CA ASN A 162 48.16 -8.09 14.42
C ASN A 162 49.10 -7.08 15.10
N SER A 163 50.07 -7.59 15.87
CA SER A 163 51.14 -6.81 16.47
C SER A 163 52.44 -7.63 16.52
N GLY A 164 53.57 -6.96 16.32
CA GLY A 164 54.87 -7.60 16.27
C GLY A 164 56.00 -6.58 16.24
N SER A 165 57.14 -6.96 15.64
CA SER A 165 58.22 -6.00 15.41
C SER A 165 57.73 -4.82 14.57
N SER A 166 58.37 -3.66 14.67
CA SER A 166 58.00 -2.47 13.88
C SER A 166 58.14 -2.69 12.36
N ALA A 167 58.87 -3.72 11.93
CA ALA A 167 59.04 -4.10 10.54
C ALA A 167 58.00 -5.12 10.04
N ALA A 168 57.25 -5.80 10.91
CA ALA A 168 56.22 -6.75 10.48
C ALA A 168 55.02 -5.97 9.91
N HIS A 169 54.54 -6.32 8.72
CA HIS A 169 53.42 -5.64 8.05
C HIS A 169 52.67 -6.59 7.11
N GLY A 170 51.45 -6.19 6.71
CA GLY A 170 50.61 -6.92 5.77
C GLY A 170 49.50 -7.74 6.42
N ALA A 171 48.56 -8.20 5.59
CA ALA A 171 47.39 -8.94 6.03
C ALA A 171 47.59 -10.46 5.93
N GLU A 172 47.00 -11.19 6.87
CA GLU A 172 46.90 -12.64 6.88
C GLU A 172 45.51 -13.09 7.33
N VAL A 173 45.06 -14.25 6.84
CA VAL A 173 43.77 -14.82 7.20
C VAL A 173 43.94 -16.25 7.66
N TYR A 174 43.31 -16.60 8.77
CA TYR A 174 43.31 -17.93 9.34
C TYR A 174 42.00 -18.65 9.04
N SER A 175 42.12 -19.94 8.72
CA SER A 175 41.01 -20.85 8.42
C SER A 175 41.25 -22.21 9.08
N PRO A 176 40.21 -23.03 9.31
CA PRO A 176 40.41 -24.41 9.73
C PRO A 176 41.13 -25.20 8.63
N THR A 177 41.86 -26.25 9.02
CA THR A 177 42.42 -27.20 8.03
C THR A 177 41.28 -27.86 7.25
N VAL A 178 41.38 -27.86 5.92
CA VAL A 178 40.44 -28.57 5.04
C VAL A 178 40.50 -30.06 5.34
N ASN A 179 39.37 -30.66 5.70
CA ASN A 179 39.30 -32.04 6.16
C ASN A 179 38.19 -32.88 5.46
N GLY A 180 37.68 -32.39 4.32
CA GLY A 180 36.61 -33.05 3.55
C GLY A 180 35.20 -32.61 3.94
N ALA A 181 34.99 -31.95 5.09
CA ALA A 181 33.72 -31.33 5.41
C ALA A 181 33.53 -30.01 4.63
N ASP A 182 32.33 -29.80 4.06
CA ASP A 182 32.04 -28.66 3.17
C ASP A 182 32.35 -27.30 3.85
N TYR A 183 32.00 -27.14 5.14
CA TYR A 183 32.24 -25.90 5.87
C TYR A 183 33.74 -25.57 6.05
N THR A 184 34.64 -26.57 6.11
CA THR A 184 36.09 -26.31 6.17
C THR A 184 36.63 -25.82 4.83
N GLN A 185 36.16 -26.44 3.73
CA GLN A 185 36.51 -26.02 2.37
C GLN A 185 35.98 -24.61 2.07
N VAL A 186 34.73 -24.32 2.44
CA VAL A 186 34.13 -22.99 2.31
C VAL A 186 34.87 -21.95 3.14
N SER A 187 35.32 -22.28 4.36
CA SER A 187 36.12 -21.37 5.18
C SER A 187 37.44 -20.99 4.50
N TYR A 188 38.13 -21.98 3.91
CA TYR A 188 39.37 -21.73 3.19
C TYR A 188 39.17 -20.87 1.93
N GLU A 189 38.11 -21.14 1.17
CA GLU A 189 37.74 -20.33 -0.01
C GLU A 189 37.36 -18.89 0.35
N LEU A 190 36.62 -18.70 1.45
CA LEU A 190 36.30 -17.37 1.97
C LEU A 190 37.56 -16.63 2.40
N ALA A 191 38.45 -17.31 3.13
CA ALA A 191 39.73 -16.74 3.55
C ALA A 191 40.59 -16.29 2.35
N GLN A 192 40.62 -17.08 1.27
CA GLN A 192 41.30 -16.68 0.04
C GLN A 192 40.68 -15.44 -0.61
N LYS A 193 39.34 -15.35 -0.68
CA LYS A 193 38.66 -14.17 -1.24
C LYS A 193 38.95 -12.92 -0.42
N VAL A 194 38.89 -13.02 0.92
CA VAL A 194 39.25 -11.92 1.83
C VAL A 194 40.70 -11.50 1.61
N GLN A 195 41.65 -12.45 1.64
CA GLN A 195 43.07 -12.15 1.45
C GLN A 195 43.32 -11.45 0.10
N ASN A 196 42.70 -11.92 -0.98
CA ASN A 196 42.84 -11.31 -2.31
C ASN A 196 42.30 -9.88 -2.34
N ASN A 197 41.16 -9.62 -1.70
CA ASN A 197 40.58 -8.29 -1.62
C ASN A 197 41.46 -7.32 -0.79
N LEU A 198 42.00 -7.78 0.33
CA LEU A 198 42.93 -6.98 1.16
C LEU A 198 44.23 -6.65 0.40
N VAL A 199 44.77 -7.62 -0.33
CA VAL A 199 45.94 -7.41 -1.20
C VAL A 199 45.64 -6.42 -2.33
N ALA A 200 44.43 -6.47 -2.92
CA ALA A 200 44.00 -5.52 -3.94
C ALA A 200 43.89 -4.07 -3.41
N LEU A 201 43.64 -3.88 -2.11
CA LEU A 201 43.73 -2.57 -1.44
C LEU A 201 45.17 -2.10 -1.19
N GLY A 202 46.16 -2.98 -1.42
CA GLY A 202 47.59 -2.68 -1.34
C GLY A 202 48.29 -3.16 -0.07
N LEU A 203 47.64 -3.97 0.77
CA LEU A 203 48.30 -4.65 1.90
C LEU A 203 49.30 -5.69 1.38
N THR A 204 50.42 -5.87 2.09
CA THR A 204 51.36 -6.95 1.78
C THR A 204 50.70 -8.31 2.01
N ASN A 205 50.82 -9.21 1.04
CA ASN A 205 50.27 -10.55 1.11
C ASN A 205 51.12 -11.44 2.03
N ARG A 206 50.63 -11.77 3.22
CA ARG A 206 51.27 -12.75 4.12
C ARG A 206 50.69 -14.15 3.96
N GLY A 207 49.47 -14.26 3.45
CA GLY A 207 48.85 -15.51 2.99
C GLY A 207 47.65 -15.95 3.83
N VAL A 208 47.12 -17.10 3.46
CA VAL A 208 46.07 -17.80 4.20
C VAL A 208 46.71 -18.96 4.96
N PHE A 209 46.52 -18.99 6.28
CA PHE A 209 47.07 -20.01 7.16
C PHE A 209 45.97 -20.98 7.61
N GLN A 210 46.17 -22.27 7.33
CA GLN A 210 45.28 -23.32 7.83
C GLN A 210 45.77 -23.80 9.20
N MET A 211 44.89 -23.77 10.20
CA MET A 211 45.21 -24.18 11.56
C MET A 211 44.91 -25.66 11.77
N GLN A 212 45.88 -26.41 12.27
CA GLN A 212 45.71 -27.83 12.56
C GLN A 212 44.82 -28.04 13.79
N VAL A 213 44.09 -29.15 13.80
CA VAL A 213 43.24 -29.52 14.94
C VAL A 213 44.07 -29.53 16.22
N GLY A 214 43.69 -28.71 17.21
CA GLY A 214 44.40 -28.56 18.48
C GLY A 214 45.27 -27.31 18.62
N ASP A 215 45.68 -26.68 17.51
CA ASP A 215 46.43 -25.42 17.48
C ASP A 215 45.56 -24.21 17.12
N GLU A 216 44.26 -24.42 16.93
CA GLU A 216 43.30 -23.43 16.43
C GLU A 216 43.04 -22.30 17.42
N PHE A 217 42.87 -21.09 16.88
CA PHE A 217 42.19 -20.03 17.61
C PHE A 217 40.78 -20.50 18.01
N ALA A 218 40.38 -20.18 19.23
CA ALA A 218 39.14 -20.67 19.81
C ALA A 218 37.91 -20.42 18.92
N VAL A 219 37.82 -19.25 18.28
CA VAL A 219 36.69 -18.91 17.38
C VAL A 219 36.66 -19.78 16.12
N ILE A 220 37.82 -20.14 15.54
CA ILE A 220 37.91 -21.04 14.39
C ILE A 220 37.49 -22.45 14.81
N ARG A 221 38.02 -22.92 15.94
CA ARG A 221 37.66 -24.22 16.51
C ARG A 221 36.17 -24.33 16.78
N CYS A 222 35.59 -23.34 17.47
CA CYS A 222 34.17 -23.33 17.82
C CYS A 222 33.26 -23.23 16.59
N ALA A 223 33.64 -22.47 15.55
CA ALA A 223 32.86 -22.41 14.31
C ALA A 223 32.88 -23.76 13.57
N ARG A 224 34.05 -24.40 13.50
CA ARG A 224 34.23 -25.75 12.95
C ARG A 224 33.40 -26.79 13.72
N GLU A 225 33.47 -26.77 15.06
CA GLU A 225 32.70 -27.67 15.94
C GLU A 225 31.19 -27.43 15.82
N ALA A 226 30.76 -26.19 15.55
CA ALA A 226 29.37 -25.86 15.24
C ALA A 226 28.96 -26.20 13.79
N GLY A 227 29.86 -26.71 12.95
CA GLY A 227 29.59 -27.11 11.58
C GLY A 227 29.33 -25.95 10.60
N ILE A 228 29.79 -24.73 10.92
CA ILE A 228 29.64 -23.55 10.05
C ILE A 228 30.99 -23.04 9.55
N PRO A 229 31.04 -22.37 8.38
CA PRO A 229 32.25 -21.69 7.93
C PRO A 229 32.74 -20.65 8.96
N GLY A 230 34.04 -20.66 9.25
CA GLY A 230 34.67 -19.82 10.25
C GLY A 230 36.05 -19.35 9.83
N ILE A 231 36.30 -18.03 9.83
CA ILE A 231 37.63 -17.46 9.56
C ILE A 231 38.00 -16.39 10.59
N LEU A 232 39.30 -16.11 10.71
CA LEU A 232 39.84 -14.97 11.46
C LEU A 232 40.77 -14.15 10.57
N ILE A 233 40.54 -12.84 10.50
CA ILE A 233 41.26 -11.92 9.62
C ILE A 233 42.16 -11.03 10.46
N GLU A 234 43.47 -11.03 10.16
CA GLU A 234 44.43 -10.07 10.68
C GLU A 234 44.72 -8.99 9.62
N HIS A 235 44.14 -7.79 9.77
CA HIS A 235 44.09 -6.78 8.69
C HIS A 235 45.38 -5.97 8.49
N GLY A 236 46.47 -6.33 9.15
CA GLY A 236 47.73 -5.58 9.19
C GLY A 236 48.31 -5.52 10.60
N PHE A 237 49.43 -4.83 10.76
CA PHE A 237 50.14 -4.75 12.04
C PHE A 237 49.99 -3.37 12.70
N ILE A 238 49.36 -3.30 13.88
CA ILE A 238 49.18 -2.03 14.63
C ILE A 238 50.51 -1.42 15.08
N SER A 239 51.55 -2.26 15.24
CA SER A 239 52.91 -1.85 15.59
C SER A 239 53.68 -1.25 14.39
N ASN A 240 53.23 -1.51 13.16
CA ASN A 240 53.85 -0.98 11.95
C ASN A 240 53.27 0.38 11.57
N TRP A 241 54.14 1.38 11.46
CA TRP A 241 53.71 2.73 11.14
C TRP A 241 53.07 2.84 9.74
N GLY A 242 53.54 2.06 8.76
CA GLY A 242 53.01 2.06 7.40
C GLY A 242 51.58 1.53 7.33
N ASP A 243 51.32 0.37 7.93
CA ASP A 243 49.98 -0.20 8.04
C ASP A 243 49.06 0.72 8.85
N ALA A 244 49.51 1.19 10.01
CA ALA A 244 48.74 2.05 10.89
C ALA A 244 48.35 3.39 10.25
N ASN A 245 49.26 4.02 9.50
CA ASN A 245 49.01 5.30 8.84
C ASN A 245 48.14 5.15 7.59
N LYS A 246 48.32 4.07 6.81
CA LYS A 246 47.64 3.89 5.52
C LYS A 246 46.25 3.27 5.63
N TYR A 247 46.06 2.33 6.56
CA TYR A 247 44.84 1.51 6.64
C TYR A 247 44.04 1.72 7.92
N PHE A 248 44.64 2.16 9.03
CA PHE A 248 43.95 2.28 10.33
C PHE A 248 43.46 3.70 10.65
N SER A 249 43.04 4.44 9.61
CA SER A 249 42.20 5.64 9.74
C SER A 249 40.72 5.26 9.60
N ASP A 250 39.78 6.10 9.99
CA ASP A 250 38.34 5.79 9.85
C ASP A 250 37.96 5.46 8.39
N ALA A 251 38.49 6.23 7.42
CA ALA A 251 38.30 5.95 6.00
C ALA A 251 38.99 4.65 5.56
N GLY A 252 40.13 4.30 6.16
CA GLY A 252 40.83 3.05 5.90
C GLY A 252 40.09 1.84 6.44
N CYS A 253 39.65 1.87 7.71
CA CYS A 253 38.81 0.84 8.33
C CYS A 253 37.51 0.62 7.54
N LYS A 254 36.88 1.69 7.05
CA LYS A 254 35.73 1.58 6.16
C LYS A 254 36.05 0.80 4.89
N ARG A 255 37.16 1.13 4.21
CA ARG A 255 37.58 0.41 2.99
C ARG A 255 37.89 -1.07 3.26
N LEU A 256 38.54 -1.38 4.38
CA LEU A 256 38.80 -2.77 4.79
C LEU A 256 37.48 -3.54 4.95
N GLY A 257 36.56 -3.02 5.79
CA GLY A 257 35.29 -3.70 6.07
C GLY A 257 34.41 -3.85 4.83
N GLU A 258 34.44 -2.87 3.92
CA GLU A 258 33.73 -2.96 2.64
C GLU A 258 34.32 -4.04 1.71
N ALA A 259 35.63 -4.26 1.75
CA ALA A 259 36.31 -5.29 0.98
C ALA A 259 36.09 -6.70 1.55
N ASP A 260 36.00 -6.83 2.88
CA ASP A 260 35.62 -8.09 3.53
C ASP A 260 34.16 -8.45 3.21
N ALA A 261 33.27 -7.47 3.23
CA ALA A 261 31.88 -7.65 2.80
C ALA A 261 31.77 -8.11 1.34
N ASP A 262 32.60 -7.57 0.43
CA ASP A 262 32.64 -8.04 -0.98
C ASP A 262 33.06 -9.51 -1.08
N ALA A 263 34.01 -9.95 -0.26
CA ALA A 263 34.44 -11.35 -0.23
C ALA A 263 33.33 -12.27 0.30
N ILE A 264 32.60 -11.83 1.34
CA ILE A 264 31.46 -12.56 1.91
C ILE A 264 30.32 -12.65 0.89
N ILE A 265 29.97 -11.54 0.21
CA ILE A 265 28.96 -11.51 -0.85
C ILE A 265 29.34 -12.45 -1.99
N ALA A 266 30.60 -12.43 -2.43
CA ALA A 266 31.08 -13.32 -3.49
C ALA A 266 31.10 -14.80 -3.07
N GLN A 267 31.20 -15.10 -1.78
CA GLN A 267 31.09 -16.47 -1.27
C GLN A 267 29.63 -16.94 -1.17
N PHE A 268 28.71 -16.03 -0.81
CA PHE A 268 27.31 -16.34 -0.53
C PHE A 268 26.34 -15.42 -1.30
N PRO A 269 26.39 -15.39 -2.65
CA PRO A 269 25.53 -14.51 -3.44
C PRO A 269 24.05 -14.87 -3.27
N LYS A 270 23.13 -13.92 -3.47
CA LYS A 270 21.68 -14.19 -3.35
C LYS A 270 21.19 -15.36 -4.19
N SER A 271 21.83 -15.61 -5.33
CA SER A 271 21.55 -16.75 -6.21
C SER A 271 21.75 -18.11 -5.53
N SER A 272 22.50 -18.20 -4.43
CA SER A 272 22.67 -19.42 -3.63
C SER A 272 21.70 -19.53 -2.44
N TRP A 273 20.89 -18.51 -2.17
CA TRP A 273 20.05 -18.45 -0.96
C TRP A 273 18.85 -19.39 -1.02
N LEU A 274 18.25 -19.56 -2.20
CA LEU A 274 17.07 -20.39 -2.45
C LEU A 274 17.25 -21.21 -3.73
N ASP A 275 16.40 -22.23 -3.91
CA ASP A 275 16.24 -22.89 -5.19
C ASP A 275 15.21 -22.11 -6.04
N TYR A 276 15.70 -21.36 -7.02
CA TYR A 276 14.89 -20.52 -7.89
C TYR A 276 14.22 -21.27 -9.06
N SER A 277 14.43 -22.58 -9.19
CA SER A 277 13.99 -23.36 -10.36
C SER A 277 12.49 -23.33 -10.64
N SER A 278 11.63 -23.02 -9.65
CA SER A 278 10.20 -22.88 -9.87
C SER A 278 9.77 -21.55 -10.48
N VAL A 279 10.64 -20.54 -10.49
CA VAL A 279 10.36 -19.22 -11.06
C VAL A 279 11.37 -18.79 -12.12
N PHE A 280 12.49 -19.49 -12.25
CA PHE A 280 13.59 -19.13 -13.13
C PHE A 280 14.05 -20.30 -14.01
N ASP A 281 14.15 -20.04 -15.31
CA ASP A 281 14.80 -20.88 -16.31
C ASP A 281 15.79 -19.99 -17.09
N ALA A 282 17.08 -20.33 -17.06
CA ALA A 282 18.12 -19.50 -17.64
C ALA A 282 17.99 -19.35 -19.16
N ASP A 283 17.61 -20.41 -19.87
CA ASP A 283 17.49 -20.40 -21.32
C ASP A 283 16.26 -19.59 -21.73
N TYR A 284 15.14 -19.75 -21.01
CA TYR A 284 13.96 -18.90 -21.15
C TYR A 284 14.30 -17.43 -20.92
N TYR A 285 14.98 -17.12 -19.82
CA TYR A 285 15.24 -15.76 -19.39
C TYR A 285 16.19 -15.03 -20.35
N LEU A 286 17.27 -15.68 -20.78
CA LEU A 286 18.22 -15.12 -21.75
C LEU A 286 17.59 -14.94 -23.15
N ASN A 287 16.71 -15.85 -23.56
CA ASN A 287 15.99 -15.71 -24.83
C ASN A 287 14.96 -14.56 -24.76
N LYS A 288 14.26 -14.43 -23.63
CA LYS A 288 13.23 -13.40 -23.43
C LYS A 288 13.81 -12.00 -23.26
N TYR A 289 15.00 -11.87 -22.68
CA TYR A 289 15.63 -10.59 -22.35
C TYR A 289 17.00 -10.44 -23.02
N PRO A 290 17.05 -9.96 -24.28
CA PRO A 290 18.29 -9.81 -25.04
C PRO A 290 19.31 -8.87 -24.37
N ASP A 291 18.85 -7.84 -23.65
CA ASP A 291 19.68 -6.92 -22.88
C ASP A 291 20.45 -7.64 -21.78
N VAL A 292 19.79 -8.56 -21.07
CA VAL A 292 20.43 -9.41 -20.07
C VAL A 292 21.38 -10.38 -20.73
N ASN A 293 21.02 -10.96 -21.88
CA ASN A 293 21.88 -11.91 -22.57
C ASN A 293 23.18 -11.28 -23.08
N GLU A 294 23.10 -10.06 -23.60
CA GLU A 294 24.27 -9.27 -23.97
C GLU A 294 25.18 -9.01 -22.77
N TRP A 295 24.62 -8.53 -21.65
CA TRP A 295 25.39 -8.28 -20.43
C TRP A 295 26.00 -9.57 -19.86
N ALA A 296 25.21 -10.65 -19.76
CA ALA A 296 25.60 -11.93 -19.20
C ALA A 296 26.56 -12.70 -20.11
N ASN A 297 26.62 -12.37 -21.41
CA ASN A 297 27.34 -13.09 -22.44
C ASN A 297 26.98 -14.59 -22.44
N GLY A 298 25.67 -14.89 -22.40
CA GLY A 298 25.15 -16.27 -22.35
C GLY A 298 25.40 -17.04 -21.05
N SER A 299 26.01 -16.42 -20.02
CA SER A 299 26.24 -17.10 -18.75
C SER A 299 24.95 -17.29 -17.95
N LYS A 300 24.62 -18.55 -17.65
CA LYS A 300 23.44 -18.94 -16.86
C LYS A 300 23.52 -18.46 -15.42
N ASP A 301 24.70 -18.52 -14.80
CA ASP A 301 24.91 -18.05 -13.43
C ASP A 301 24.71 -16.52 -13.34
N ARG A 302 25.28 -15.78 -14.30
CA ARG A 302 25.07 -14.32 -14.38
C ARG A 302 23.61 -13.97 -14.65
N ALA A 303 22.91 -14.77 -15.46
CA ALA A 303 21.48 -14.59 -15.69
C ALA A 303 20.66 -14.75 -14.41
N LEU A 304 20.97 -15.76 -13.59
CA LEU A 304 20.34 -15.96 -12.28
C LEU A 304 20.68 -14.81 -11.32
N ASP A 305 21.95 -14.39 -11.25
CA ASP A 305 22.37 -13.24 -10.46
C ASP A 305 21.61 -11.98 -10.86
N HIS A 306 21.45 -11.73 -12.16
CA HIS A 306 20.64 -10.61 -12.65
C HIS A 306 19.19 -10.75 -12.22
N PHE A 307 18.59 -11.92 -12.40
CA PHE A 307 17.18 -12.15 -12.08
C PHE A 307 16.90 -11.90 -10.59
N VAL A 308 17.75 -12.42 -9.70
CA VAL A 308 17.56 -12.29 -8.25
C VAL A 308 17.85 -10.87 -7.75
N ASN A 309 18.85 -10.19 -8.31
CA ASN A 309 19.21 -8.83 -7.86
C ASN A 309 18.35 -7.73 -8.50
N TYR A 310 17.80 -7.96 -9.69
CA TYR A 310 17.09 -6.93 -10.47
C TYR A 310 15.79 -7.46 -11.10
N GLY A 311 15.83 -8.62 -11.76
CA GLY A 311 14.70 -9.11 -12.56
C GLY A 311 13.40 -9.26 -11.77
N MET A 312 13.46 -9.81 -10.54
CA MET A 312 12.29 -9.99 -9.68
C MET A 312 11.63 -8.64 -9.33
N SER A 313 12.40 -7.63 -8.91
CA SER A 313 11.86 -6.31 -8.55
C SER A 313 11.45 -5.47 -9.77
N GLU A 314 12.09 -5.70 -10.91
CA GLU A 314 11.69 -5.16 -12.21
C GLU A 314 10.41 -5.80 -12.75
N GLY A 315 9.95 -6.92 -12.19
CA GLY A 315 8.80 -7.67 -12.67
C GLY A 315 9.08 -8.51 -13.92
N ARG A 316 10.35 -8.81 -14.21
CA ARG A 316 10.72 -9.67 -15.34
C ARG A 316 10.34 -11.11 -15.07
N ARG A 317 9.71 -11.75 -16.04
CA ARG A 317 9.30 -13.15 -15.97
C ARG A 317 10.50 -14.07 -16.13
N GLY A 318 10.88 -14.75 -15.05
CA GLY A 318 12.04 -15.66 -15.00
C GLY A 318 11.84 -16.99 -15.72
N SER A 319 10.60 -17.45 -15.88
CA SER A 319 10.28 -18.76 -16.47
C SER A 319 8.90 -18.77 -17.13
N GLU A 320 8.62 -19.78 -17.94
CA GLU A 320 7.27 -20.00 -18.46
C GLU A 320 6.29 -20.43 -17.36
N ALA A 321 6.76 -21.14 -16.32
CA ALA A 321 5.90 -21.69 -15.28
C ALA A 321 5.36 -20.65 -14.28
N PHE A 322 5.97 -19.48 -14.18
CA PHE A 322 5.58 -18.43 -13.24
C PHE A 322 5.44 -17.07 -13.93
N ASP A 323 4.29 -16.41 -13.78
CA ASP A 323 4.01 -15.06 -14.26
C ASP A 323 3.59 -14.16 -13.11
N VAL A 324 4.48 -13.26 -12.69
CA VAL A 324 4.22 -12.40 -11.52
C VAL A 324 3.01 -11.48 -11.71
N GLN A 325 2.69 -11.08 -12.95
CA GLN A 325 1.48 -10.31 -13.22
C GLN A 325 0.23 -11.14 -12.91
N SER A 326 0.19 -12.39 -13.38
CA SER A 326 -0.91 -13.31 -13.09
C SER A 326 -1.03 -13.57 -11.60
N TYR A 327 0.09 -13.81 -10.92
CA TYR A 327 0.12 -14.08 -9.49
C TYR A 327 -0.36 -12.87 -8.66
N TYR A 328 0.08 -11.66 -9.02
CA TYR A 328 -0.39 -10.40 -8.42
C TYR A 328 -1.91 -10.22 -8.60
N ASN A 329 -2.41 -10.48 -9.81
CA ASN A 329 -3.82 -10.31 -10.13
C ASN A 329 -4.72 -11.29 -9.39
N GLU A 330 -4.28 -12.53 -9.23
CA GLU A 330 -5.13 -13.62 -8.73
C GLU A 330 -5.32 -13.59 -7.21
N TYR A 331 -4.31 -13.17 -6.44
CA TYR A 331 -4.28 -13.35 -4.98
C TYR A 331 -4.41 -12.03 -4.19
N PRO A 332 -5.62 -11.67 -3.73
CA PRO A 332 -5.84 -10.45 -2.95
C PRO A 332 -5.14 -10.44 -1.58
N ASP A 333 -4.94 -11.60 -0.96
CA ASP A 333 -4.20 -11.75 0.29
C ASP A 333 -2.73 -11.32 0.12
N LEU A 334 -2.10 -11.68 -1.00
CA LEU A 334 -0.73 -11.26 -1.29
C LEU A 334 -0.64 -9.78 -1.64
N ARG A 335 -1.65 -9.22 -2.30
CA ARG A 335 -1.74 -7.76 -2.51
C ARG A 335 -1.86 -7.00 -1.20
N ALA A 336 -2.65 -7.50 -0.25
CA ALA A 336 -2.76 -6.92 1.07
C ALA A 336 -1.44 -7.01 1.86
N ALA A 337 -0.71 -8.12 1.74
CA ALA A 337 0.55 -8.34 2.47
C ALA A 337 1.74 -7.59 1.85
N PHE A 338 1.90 -7.64 0.54
CA PHE A 338 3.12 -7.18 -0.15
C PHE A 338 2.94 -5.88 -0.93
N GLY A 339 1.70 -5.45 -1.17
CA GLY A 339 1.41 -4.30 -2.02
C GLY A 339 2.10 -4.45 -3.38
N THR A 340 2.94 -3.47 -3.73
CA THR A 340 3.67 -3.42 -5.01
C THR A 340 5.08 -4.02 -4.96
N ASP A 341 5.48 -4.70 -3.88
CA ASP A 341 6.79 -5.35 -3.79
C ASP A 341 6.79 -6.69 -4.54
N LEU A 342 7.08 -6.64 -5.84
CA LEU A 342 7.10 -7.81 -6.71
C LEU A 342 8.07 -8.90 -6.25
N ALA A 343 9.20 -8.55 -5.63
CA ALA A 343 10.18 -9.54 -5.18
C ALA A 343 9.59 -10.48 -4.10
N SER A 344 8.69 -9.95 -3.27
CA SER A 344 7.96 -10.72 -2.27
C SER A 344 6.98 -11.73 -2.89
N TYR A 345 6.39 -11.44 -4.05
CA TYR A 345 5.52 -12.40 -4.76
C TYR A 345 6.30 -13.62 -5.28
N TYR A 346 7.48 -13.39 -5.87
CA TYR A 346 8.37 -14.48 -6.29
C TYR A 346 8.82 -15.30 -5.08
N SER A 347 9.26 -14.64 -4.01
CA SER A 347 9.73 -15.29 -2.78
C SER A 347 8.62 -16.11 -2.12
N HIS A 348 7.40 -15.58 -2.07
CA HIS A 348 6.24 -16.29 -1.57
C HIS A 348 5.95 -17.56 -2.37
N TYR A 349 5.96 -17.50 -3.71
CA TYR A 349 5.72 -18.69 -4.52
C TYR A 349 6.81 -19.75 -4.35
N LEU A 350 8.08 -19.33 -4.23
CA LEU A 350 9.23 -20.21 -3.98
C LEU A 350 9.11 -20.96 -2.65
N MET A 351 8.68 -20.28 -1.59
CA MET A 351 8.65 -20.83 -0.25
C MET A 351 7.36 -21.60 0.05
N TYR A 352 6.21 -21.08 -0.42
CA TYR A 352 4.89 -21.52 0.00
C TYR A 352 3.94 -21.77 -1.18
N GLY A 353 3.78 -20.79 -2.08
CA GLY A 353 2.70 -20.80 -3.07
C GLY A 353 2.65 -22.05 -3.96
N LYS A 354 3.80 -22.59 -4.36
CA LYS A 354 3.86 -23.86 -5.11
C LYS A 354 3.36 -25.05 -4.28
N LYS A 355 3.73 -25.13 -2.99
CA LYS A 355 3.29 -26.19 -2.06
C LYS A 355 1.79 -26.07 -1.73
N GLU A 356 1.28 -24.84 -1.67
CA GLU A 356 -0.14 -24.53 -1.49
C GLU A 356 -1.00 -24.84 -2.72
N GLY A 357 -0.38 -25.14 -3.87
CA GLY A 357 -1.09 -25.38 -5.12
C GLY A 357 -1.63 -24.11 -5.79
N ARG A 358 -1.09 -22.93 -5.45
CA ARG A 358 -1.49 -21.67 -6.10
C ARG A 358 -1.14 -21.68 -7.59
N HIS A 359 -2.10 -21.28 -8.43
CA HIS A 359 -1.88 -21.01 -9.84
C HIS A 359 -0.92 -19.84 -10.02
N ALA A 360 0.05 -19.98 -10.92
CA ALA A 360 1.08 -18.98 -11.16
C ALA A 360 0.96 -18.26 -12.52
N THR A 361 -0.02 -18.62 -13.34
CA THR A 361 -0.21 -18.08 -14.70
C THR A 361 -1.69 -18.01 -15.09
N GLY A 362 -2.01 -17.21 -16.11
CA GLY A 362 -3.32 -17.21 -16.75
C GLY A 362 -4.34 -16.20 -16.19
N CYS A 363 -3.97 -15.42 -15.18
CA CYS A 363 -4.85 -14.42 -14.59
C CYS A 363 -4.60 -13.02 -15.16
N SER A 364 -5.38 -12.64 -16.17
CA SER A 364 -5.24 -11.35 -16.86
C SER A 364 -5.93 -10.18 -16.18
N LYS A 365 -6.83 -10.44 -15.22
CA LYS A 365 -7.63 -9.41 -14.52
C LYS A 365 -7.49 -9.55 -13.02
N LEU A 366 -7.52 -8.42 -12.33
CA LEU A 366 -7.49 -8.34 -10.87
C LEU A 366 -8.70 -9.07 -10.27
N LYS A 367 -8.46 -10.12 -9.48
CA LYS A 367 -9.51 -10.87 -8.76
C LYS A 367 -9.65 -10.36 -7.34
N GLY A 368 -10.88 -10.18 -6.89
CA GLY A 368 -11.21 -9.76 -5.53
C GLY A 368 -10.54 -8.45 -5.13
N PRO A 369 -10.68 -7.36 -5.91
CA PRO A 369 -10.10 -6.07 -5.53
C PRO A 369 -10.68 -5.57 -4.21
N ALA A 370 -9.89 -4.79 -3.47
CA ALA A 370 -10.26 -4.30 -2.14
C ALA A 370 -11.59 -3.52 -2.15
N THR A 371 -12.57 -4.01 -1.39
CA THR A 371 -13.89 -3.37 -1.18
C THR A 371 -14.22 -3.16 0.29
N LYS A 372 -13.39 -3.69 1.20
CA LYS A 372 -13.63 -3.64 2.65
C LYS A 372 -12.55 -2.83 3.34
N ALA A 373 -12.95 -1.96 4.26
CA ALA A 373 -12.03 -1.19 5.10
C ALA A 373 -12.68 -0.86 6.44
N GLY A 374 -11.95 -1.05 7.55
CA GLY A 374 -12.43 -0.74 8.89
C GLY A 374 -13.70 -1.49 9.29
N GLY A 375 -13.84 -2.75 8.86
CA GLY A 375 -15.03 -3.58 9.13
C GLY A 375 -16.26 -3.25 8.27
N VAL A 376 -16.18 -2.26 7.38
CA VAL A 376 -17.28 -1.86 6.48
C VAL A 376 -17.04 -2.41 5.08
N ASP A 377 -18.08 -2.97 4.47
CA ASP A 377 -18.11 -3.38 3.07
C ASP A 377 -18.68 -2.26 2.19
N TYR A 378 -17.84 -1.70 1.32
CA TYR A 378 -18.20 -0.58 0.44
C TYR A 378 -18.71 -1.05 -0.92
N ALA A 379 -18.72 -2.35 -1.22
CA ALA A 379 -19.18 -2.87 -2.52
C ALA A 379 -20.54 -2.32 -3.00
N PRO A 380 -21.55 -2.04 -2.13
CA PRO A 380 -22.81 -1.46 -2.57
C PRO A 380 -22.73 -0.06 -3.17
N VAL A 381 -21.64 0.67 -2.90
CA VAL A 381 -21.43 2.04 -3.39
C VAL A 381 -20.12 2.21 -4.16
N TYR A 382 -19.28 1.18 -4.20
CA TYR A 382 -17.93 1.23 -4.74
C TYR A 382 -17.61 -0.04 -5.54
N ASP A 383 -17.25 0.16 -6.80
CA ASP A 383 -16.66 -0.83 -7.69
C ASP A 383 -15.32 -0.28 -8.17
N PRO A 384 -14.18 -0.93 -7.85
CA PRO A 384 -12.85 -0.47 -8.24
C PRO A 384 -12.69 -0.22 -9.74
N GLU A 385 -13.22 -1.10 -10.60
CA GLU A 385 -13.10 -0.95 -12.06
C GLU A 385 -13.94 0.24 -12.55
N TYR A 386 -15.17 0.36 -12.02
CA TYR A 386 -16.03 1.51 -12.31
C TYR A 386 -15.38 2.83 -11.85
N TYR A 387 -14.84 2.84 -10.63
CA TYR A 387 -14.27 4.04 -10.04
C TYR A 387 -13.02 4.50 -10.80
N LEU A 388 -12.10 3.58 -11.13
CA LEU A 388 -10.88 3.91 -11.87
C LEU A 388 -11.20 4.41 -13.28
N SER A 389 -12.10 3.73 -14.01
CA SER A 389 -12.47 4.13 -15.38
C SER A 389 -13.13 5.50 -15.49
N ARG A 390 -13.71 6.02 -14.40
CA ARG A 390 -14.33 7.35 -14.32
C ARG A 390 -13.40 8.41 -13.74
N ASN A 391 -12.28 8.02 -13.15
CA ASN A 391 -11.38 8.92 -12.42
C ASN A 391 -9.93 8.66 -12.86
N GLY A 392 -9.59 9.15 -14.06
CA GLY A 392 -8.26 8.95 -14.63
C GLY A 392 -7.12 9.61 -13.84
N ASP A 393 -7.41 10.57 -12.97
CA ASP A 393 -6.46 11.11 -11.98
C ASP A 393 -6.11 10.08 -10.90
N VAL A 394 -7.11 9.37 -10.39
CA VAL A 394 -6.96 8.29 -9.40
C VAL A 394 -6.25 7.09 -10.02
N GLU A 395 -6.65 6.69 -11.23
CA GLU A 395 -6.01 5.60 -11.97
C GLU A 395 -4.50 5.85 -12.14
N LYS A 396 -4.12 7.05 -12.59
CA LYS A 396 -2.71 7.42 -12.74
C LYS A 396 -1.95 7.48 -11.42
N ALA A 397 -2.60 7.88 -10.33
CA ALA A 397 -1.97 8.02 -9.03
C ALA A 397 -1.66 6.66 -8.37
N PHE A 398 -2.49 5.65 -8.61
CA PHE A 398 -2.42 4.35 -7.92
C PHE A 398 -2.07 3.16 -8.83
N THR A 399 -1.74 3.43 -10.10
CA THR A 399 -1.26 2.42 -11.04
C THR A 399 0.23 2.60 -11.31
N LYS A 400 1.00 1.54 -11.13
CA LYS A 400 2.44 1.51 -11.41
C LYS A 400 2.75 0.45 -12.46
N SER A 401 3.50 0.84 -13.49
CA SER A 401 4.09 -0.11 -14.45
C SER A 401 5.58 -0.28 -14.19
N THR A 402 6.08 -1.50 -14.30
CA THR A 402 7.51 -1.82 -14.11
C THR A 402 8.25 -1.98 -15.43
N TYR A 403 9.57 -1.99 -15.37
CA TYR A 403 10.44 -2.24 -16.53
C TYR A 403 10.14 -3.59 -17.20
N GLY A 404 9.83 -4.61 -16.40
CA GLY A 404 9.45 -5.95 -16.86
C GLY A 404 8.04 -6.05 -17.44
N GLY A 405 7.29 -4.93 -17.54
CA GLY A 405 5.97 -4.88 -18.17
C GLY A 405 4.81 -5.30 -17.26
N VAL A 406 5.01 -5.31 -15.94
CA VAL A 406 3.96 -5.60 -14.95
C VAL A 406 3.25 -4.31 -14.60
N THR A 407 1.92 -4.31 -14.66
CA THR A 407 1.04 -3.23 -14.22
C THR A 407 0.34 -3.63 -12.92
N MET A 408 0.56 -2.84 -11.87
CA MET A 408 0.02 -3.04 -10.53
C MET A 408 -0.92 -1.90 -10.18
N VAL A 409 -2.09 -2.24 -9.63
CA VAL A 409 -3.06 -1.27 -9.11
C VAL A 409 -3.13 -1.47 -7.60
N ASP A 410 -2.71 -0.47 -6.82
CA ASP A 410 -2.87 -0.49 -5.36
C ASP A 410 -4.35 -0.30 -4.99
N ASP A 411 -5.12 -1.37 -5.15
CA ASP A 411 -6.57 -1.43 -4.93
C ASP A 411 -6.97 -0.96 -3.51
N SER A 412 -6.15 -1.27 -2.52
CA SER A 412 -6.31 -0.80 -1.14
C SER A 412 -6.13 0.72 -1.01
N ALA A 413 -5.18 1.32 -1.72
CA ALA A 413 -5.05 2.78 -1.79
C ALA A 413 -6.20 3.44 -2.59
N VAL A 414 -6.67 2.81 -3.66
CA VAL A 414 -7.84 3.30 -4.42
C VAL A 414 -9.09 3.34 -3.54
N LEU A 415 -9.36 2.28 -2.77
CA LEU A 415 -10.47 2.24 -1.81
C LEU A 415 -10.31 3.33 -0.73
N ARG A 416 -9.11 3.48 -0.14
CA ARG A 416 -8.84 4.55 0.84
C ARG A 416 -9.06 5.94 0.25
N HIS A 417 -8.69 6.16 -1.00
CA HIS A 417 -8.95 7.42 -1.69
C HIS A 417 -10.46 7.67 -1.81
N PHE A 418 -11.23 6.68 -2.28
CA PHE A 418 -12.68 6.80 -2.38
C PHE A 418 -13.33 7.16 -1.03
N ILE A 419 -12.93 6.48 0.05
CA ILE A 419 -13.45 6.71 1.40
C ILE A 419 -13.11 8.11 1.93
N ASN A 420 -11.86 8.53 1.75
CA ASN A 420 -11.36 9.77 2.36
C ASN A 420 -11.74 11.02 1.56
N TYR A 421 -11.79 10.90 0.23
CA TYR A 421 -11.97 12.03 -0.68
C TYR A 421 -13.18 11.82 -1.60
N GLY A 422 -13.25 10.69 -2.30
CA GLY A 422 -14.26 10.46 -3.34
C GLY A 422 -15.71 10.63 -2.87
N MET A 423 -16.06 10.07 -1.71
CA MET A 423 -17.40 10.20 -1.12
C MET A 423 -17.76 11.67 -0.79
N SER A 424 -16.80 12.44 -0.28
CA SER A 424 -16.98 13.85 0.09
C SER A 424 -17.07 14.76 -1.13
N GLU A 425 -16.31 14.44 -2.17
CA GLU A 425 -16.31 15.13 -3.47
C GLU A 425 -17.54 14.77 -4.33
N GLY A 426 -18.30 13.74 -3.93
CA GLY A 426 -19.42 13.23 -4.70
C GLY A 426 -19.01 12.45 -5.94
N ARG A 427 -17.77 11.95 -6.01
CA ARG A 427 -17.32 11.05 -7.08
C ARG A 427 -18.11 9.76 -6.99
N ARG A 428 -18.67 9.34 -8.12
CA ARG A 428 -19.51 8.14 -8.17
C ARG A 428 -18.63 6.89 -8.09
N GLY A 429 -18.79 6.13 -7.01
CA GLY A 429 -18.00 4.92 -6.72
C GLY A 429 -18.43 3.68 -7.50
N SER A 430 -19.69 3.58 -7.89
CA SER A 430 -20.25 2.41 -8.59
C SER A 430 -21.39 2.83 -9.52
N GLU A 431 -21.77 1.94 -10.45
CA GLU A 431 -22.99 2.12 -11.22
C GLU A 431 -24.26 1.99 -10.35
N ALA A 432 -24.21 1.16 -9.30
CA ALA A 432 -25.37 0.87 -8.46
C ALA A 432 -25.82 2.05 -7.58
N PHE A 433 -24.91 2.96 -7.22
CA PHE A 433 -25.21 4.07 -6.33
C PHE A 433 -24.81 5.44 -6.89
N ASP A 434 -25.71 6.41 -6.76
CA ASP A 434 -25.50 7.81 -7.13
C ASP A 434 -25.95 8.71 -5.98
N VAL A 435 -24.97 9.34 -5.33
CA VAL A 435 -25.19 10.17 -4.14
C VAL A 435 -26.10 11.37 -4.40
N TYR A 436 -26.07 11.95 -5.60
CA TYR A 436 -26.89 13.12 -5.93
C TYR A 436 -28.34 12.72 -6.18
N SER A 437 -28.55 11.59 -6.84
CA SER A 437 -29.86 10.98 -7.01
C SER A 437 -30.46 10.56 -5.66
N TYR A 438 -29.65 9.94 -4.81
CA TYR A 438 -30.04 9.55 -3.45
C TYR A 438 -30.41 10.79 -2.61
N LYS A 439 -29.54 11.81 -2.60
CA LYS A 439 -29.82 13.11 -1.96
C LYS A 439 -31.13 13.71 -2.46
N THR A 440 -31.43 13.62 -3.76
CA THR A 440 -32.65 14.18 -4.38
C THR A 440 -33.93 13.45 -3.94
N ARG A 441 -33.89 12.14 -3.76
CA ARG A 441 -35.08 11.37 -3.35
C ARG A 441 -35.45 11.55 -1.88
N TYR A 442 -34.47 11.68 -0.99
CA TYR A 442 -34.68 11.60 0.46
C TYR A 442 -34.58 12.95 1.16
N LEU A 443 -35.73 13.61 1.33
CA LEU A 443 -35.83 14.93 1.98
C LEU A 443 -35.41 14.91 3.45
N ASP A 444 -35.71 13.83 4.17
CA ASP A 444 -35.26 13.61 5.55
C ASP A 444 -33.74 13.67 5.65
N LEU A 445 -33.03 13.01 4.73
CA LEU A 445 -31.56 13.05 4.69
C LEU A 445 -31.04 14.42 4.26
N ARG A 446 -31.73 15.12 3.35
CA ARG A 446 -31.38 16.52 3.03
C ARG A 446 -31.44 17.43 4.24
N LYS A 447 -32.47 17.28 5.06
CA LYS A 447 -32.60 18.04 6.31
C LYS A 447 -31.52 17.68 7.31
N ALA A 448 -31.13 16.40 7.39
CA ALA A 448 -30.13 15.92 8.34
C ALA A 448 -28.69 16.28 7.94
N TYR A 449 -28.33 16.12 6.65
CA TYR A 449 -26.94 16.14 6.19
C TYR A 449 -26.59 17.34 5.31
N GLY A 450 -27.59 18.02 4.71
CA GLY A 450 -27.35 19.16 3.83
C GLY A 450 -26.39 18.84 2.68
N SER A 451 -25.25 19.53 2.64
CA SER A 451 -24.20 19.35 1.63
C SER A 451 -23.16 18.28 1.97
N ASN A 452 -23.24 17.61 3.12
CA ASN A 452 -22.30 16.56 3.50
C ASN A 452 -22.57 15.27 2.71
N LEU A 453 -22.02 15.18 1.49
CA LEU A 453 -22.21 14.04 0.59
C LEU A 453 -21.75 12.72 1.18
N LYS A 454 -20.65 12.72 1.96
CA LYS A 454 -20.14 11.52 2.63
C LYS A 454 -21.17 10.90 3.58
N ALA A 455 -21.94 11.72 4.30
CA ALA A 455 -22.98 11.22 5.19
C ALA A 455 -24.10 10.46 4.46
N TYR A 456 -24.42 10.81 3.20
CA TYR A 456 -25.40 10.07 2.40
C TYR A 456 -24.90 8.68 1.99
N TYR A 457 -23.61 8.57 1.62
CA TYR A 457 -22.99 7.27 1.37
C TYR A 457 -22.99 6.40 2.64
N CYS A 458 -22.56 6.94 3.78
CA CYS A 458 -22.57 6.22 5.06
C CYS A 458 -23.99 5.77 5.43
N HIS A 459 -24.98 6.67 5.30
CA HIS A 459 -26.38 6.33 5.55
C HIS A 459 -26.85 5.18 4.64
N TYR A 460 -26.52 5.20 3.34
CA TYR A 460 -26.94 4.15 2.43
C TYR A 460 -26.37 2.78 2.83
N LEU A 461 -25.08 2.74 3.18
CA LEU A 461 -24.39 1.54 3.64
C LEU A 461 -24.94 1.00 4.96
N GLU A 462 -25.24 1.88 5.92
CA GLU A 462 -25.66 1.49 7.27
C GLU A 462 -27.16 1.15 7.35
N TYR A 463 -28.00 1.95 6.69
CA TYR A 463 -29.47 1.93 6.84
C TYR A 463 -30.21 1.86 5.50
N GLY A 464 -29.78 2.63 4.49
CA GLY A 464 -30.55 2.81 3.26
C GLY A 464 -30.91 1.52 2.54
N MET A 465 -29.98 0.56 2.47
CA MET A 465 -30.26 -0.77 1.92
C MET A 465 -31.30 -1.56 2.73
N LYS A 466 -31.22 -1.50 4.07
CA LYS A 466 -32.18 -2.18 4.98
C LYS A 466 -33.56 -1.55 4.92
N GLU A 467 -33.62 -0.25 4.66
CA GLU A 467 -34.84 0.52 4.47
C GLU A 467 -35.41 0.42 3.04
N HIS A 468 -34.76 -0.36 2.16
CA HIS A 468 -35.12 -0.48 0.74
C HIS A 468 -35.14 0.86 -0.02
N ARG A 469 -34.31 1.81 0.40
CA ARG A 469 -34.16 3.09 -0.29
C ARG A 469 -33.46 2.86 -1.63
N ASN A 470 -34.03 3.42 -2.70
CA ASN A 470 -33.43 3.46 -4.02
C ASN A 470 -32.19 4.37 -4.09
N GLY A 471 -31.01 3.75 -4.24
CA GLY A 471 -29.71 4.40 -4.45
C GLY A 471 -29.31 4.65 -5.91
N SER A 472 -30.07 4.16 -6.88
CA SER A 472 -29.69 4.21 -8.29
C SER A 472 -29.73 5.62 -8.87
N SER A 473 -29.08 5.84 -10.01
CA SER A 473 -29.21 7.11 -10.73
C SER A 473 -30.64 7.39 -11.17
N MET A 474 -31.04 8.66 -11.09
CA MET A 474 -32.25 9.16 -11.72
C MET A 474 -32.02 9.27 -13.23
N THR A 475 -32.46 8.27 -13.99
CA THR A 475 -32.41 8.28 -15.47
C THR A 475 -33.63 8.95 -16.11
N GLY A 476 -34.58 9.42 -15.30
CA GLY A 476 -35.77 10.12 -15.76
C GLY A 476 -36.44 10.93 -14.66
N PHE A 477 -37.44 11.70 -15.05
CA PHE A 477 -38.14 12.61 -14.15
C PHE A 477 -39.09 11.86 -13.19
N GLU A 478 -38.82 11.95 -11.88
CA GLU A 478 -39.62 11.31 -10.82
C GLU A 478 -40.57 12.28 -10.09
N GLY A 479 -40.79 13.48 -10.65
CA GLY A 479 -41.71 14.48 -10.09
C GLY A 479 -41.09 15.45 -9.09
N TYR A 480 -39.79 15.35 -8.78
CA TYR A 480 -39.13 16.25 -7.83
C TYR A 480 -38.89 17.63 -8.45
N ILE A 481 -39.16 18.68 -7.67
CA ILE A 481 -38.89 20.07 -8.10
C ILE A 481 -37.40 20.40 -8.04
N MET A 482 -36.68 19.82 -7.07
CA MET A 482 -35.22 19.93 -6.97
C MET A 482 -34.58 18.72 -7.65
N SER A 483 -33.93 18.91 -8.80
CA SER A 483 -33.10 17.90 -9.46
C SER A 483 -32.19 18.58 -10.49
N SER A 484 -31.19 17.85 -10.97
CA SER A 484 -30.48 18.26 -12.18
C SER A 484 -31.42 18.23 -13.41
N SER A 485 -30.96 18.87 -14.47
CA SER A 485 -31.57 18.80 -15.81
C SER A 485 -31.51 17.37 -16.36
N PHE A 486 -32.54 16.97 -17.09
CA PHE A 486 -32.60 15.72 -17.87
C PHE A 486 -32.44 15.98 -19.37
N THR A 487 -32.83 17.17 -19.83
CA THR A 487 -32.73 17.62 -21.23
C THR A 487 -31.85 18.87 -21.35
N SER A 488 -31.61 19.32 -22.58
CA SER A 488 -30.97 20.61 -22.89
C SER A 488 -32.00 21.74 -22.99
N TYR A 489 -31.53 23.00 -22.98
CA TYR A 489 -32.44 24.14 -23.19
C TYR A 489 -32.96 24.19 -24.64
N GLU A 490 -32.20 23.62 -25.58
CA GLU A 490 -32.59 23.45 -26.99
C GLU A 490 -33.81 22.52 -27.11
N ASP A 491 -33.88 21.45 -26.33
CA ASP A 491 -35.02 20.52 -26.33
C ASP A 491 -36.30 21.24 -25.87
N ALA A 492 -36.19 22.08 -24.83
CA ALA A 492 -37.29 22.90 -24.35
C ALA A 492 -37.74 23.97 -25.38
N ALA A 493 -36.79 24.58 -26.09
CA ALA A 493 -37.09 25.55 -27.15
C ALA A 493 -37.72 24.87 -28.39
N ALA A 494 -37.28 23.65 -28.71
CA ALA A 494 -37.83 22.82 -29.76
C ALA A 494 -39.26 22.37 -29.42
N HIS A 495 -39.50 21.94 -28.17
CA HIS A 495 -40.85 21.62 -27.69
C HIS A 495 -41.77 22.83 -27.83
N TYR A 496 -41.37 24.02 -27.35
CA TYR A 496 -42.15 25.25 -27.51
C TYR A 496 -42.51 25.52 -28.98
N SER A 497 -41.49 25.44 -29.85
CA SER A 497 -41.65 25.71 -31.28
C SER A 497 -42.60 24.72 -31.94
N ARG A 498 -42.57 23.44 -31.52
CA ARG A 498 -43.51 22.40 -31.97
C ARG A 498 -44.92 22.65 -31.47
N THR A 499 -45.09 23.08 -30.22
CA THR A 499 -46.42 23.29 -29.62
C THR A 499 -47.13 24.52 -30.17
N VAL A 500 -46.43 25.66 -30.29
CA VAL A 500 -47.07 26.94 -30.59
C VAL A 500 -46.46 27.72 -31.76
N GLY A 501 -45.40 27.23 -32.38
CA GLY A 501 -44.69 27.92 -33.45
C GLY A 501 -43.74 29.01 -32.92
N LYS A 502 -42.52 29.07 -33.46
CA LYS A 502 -41.47 30.01 -33.02
C LYS A 502 -41.90 31.48 -33.14
N GLN A 503 -42.72 31.80 -34.14
CA GLN A 503 -43.28 33.14 -34.38
C GLN A 503 -44.21 33.64 -33.26
N THR A 504 -44.70 32.74 -32.40
CA THR A 504 -45.56 33.09 -31.26
C THR A 504 -44.76 33.71 -30.12
N TYR A 505 -43.43 33.53 -30.08
CA TYR A 505 -42.59 34.15 -29.07
C TYR A 505 -42.68 35.70 -29.15
N PRO A 506 -42.93 36.41 -28.03
CA PRO A 506 -43.16 37.85 -28.03
C PRO A 506 -41.84 38.65 -28.13
N THR A 507 -41.12 38.48 -29.25
CA THR A 507 -39.82 39.11 -29.50
C THR A 507 -39.85 40.62 -29.35
N SER A 508 -40.93 41.28 -29.78
CA SER A 508 -41.10 42.74 -29.67
C SER A 508 -41.07 43.23 -28.21
N VAL A 509 -41.43 42.38 -27.26
CA VAL A 509 -41.42 42.68 -25.83
C VAL A 509 -40.11 42.25 -25.18
N TYR A 510 -39.66 41.02 -25.42
CA TYR A 510 -38.54 40.45 -24.66
C TYR A 510 -37.15 40.79 -25.20
N LYS A 511 -37.03 41.23 -26.46
CA LYS A 511 -35.75 41.67 -27.01
C LYS A 511 -35.13 42.80 -26.19
N SER A 512 -35.93 43.78 -25.76
CA SER A 512 -35.45 44.89 -24.90
C SER A 512 -35.26 44.48 -23.44
N LYS A 513 -35.74 43.30 -23.04
CA LYS A 513 -35.67 42.74 -21.68
C LYS A 513 -34.65 41.59 -21.55
N GLY A 514 -33.76 41.45 -22.54
CA GLY A 514 -32.62 40.55 -22.52
C GLY A 514 -32.86 39.16 -23.10
N SER A 515 -33.93 38.94 -23.87
CA SER A 515 -34.18 37.66 -24.54
C SER A 515 -34.91 37.84 -25.88
N ALA A 516 -34.17 37.78 -26.99
CA ALA A 516 -34.66 38.05 -28.33
C ALA A 516 -35.34 36.85 -29.01
N SER A 517 -35.19 35.64 -28.47
CA SER A 517 -35.74 34.41 -29.05
C SER A 517 -36.14 33.39 -27.98
N ILE A 518 -36.93 32.39 -28.36
CA ILE A 518 -37.28 31.28 -27.46
C ILE A 518 -36.04 30.48 -27.02
N ASP A 519 -35.03 30.35 -27.88
CA ASP A 519 -33.76 29.68 -27.56
C ASP A 519 -33.02 30.42 -26.43
N GLU A 520 -32.90 31.75 -26.55
CA GLU A 520 -32.31 32.59 -25.50
C GLU A 520 -33.13 32.56 -24.21
N PHE A 521 -34.46 32.53 -24.31
CA PHE A 521 -35.35 32.43 -23.16
C PHE A 521 -35.14 31.13 -22.40
N CYS A 522 -35.16 29.99 -23.10
CA CYS A 522 -34.96 28.68 -22.49
C CYS A 522 -33.55 28.56 -21.91
N LYS A 523 -32.54 29.12 -22.57
CA LYS A 523 -31.18 29.18 -22.02
C LYS A 523 -31.12 29.91 -20.67
N ILE A 524 -31.69 31.12 -20.58
CA ILE A 524 -31.74 31.89 -19.32
C ILE A 524 -32.51 31.10 -18.25
N LEU A 525 -33.62 30.47 -18.63
CA LEU A 525 -34.45 29.66 -17.73
C LEU A 525 -33.64 28.50 -17.14
N TYR A 526 -32.94 27.75 -17.99
CA TYR A 526 -32.12 26.63 -17.57
C TYR A 526 -30.95 27.07 -16.68
N GLU A 527 -30.30 28.19 -17.00
CA GLU A 527 -29.25 28.77 -16.17
C GLU A 527 -29.77 29.15 -14.78
N GLU A 528 -30.90 29.88 -14.69
CA GLU A 528 -31.46 30.30 -13.41
C GLU A 528 -31.96 29.11 -12.57
N ALA A 529 -32.65 28.16 -13.19
CA ALA A 529 -33.13 26.96 -12.53
C ALA A 529 -31.98 26.11 -11.98
N SER A 530 -31.03 25.77 -12.85
CA SER A 530 -29.88 24.93 -12.50
C SER A 530 -29.02 25.57 -11.41
N PHE A 531 -28.83 26.89 -11.47
CA PHE A 531 -28.04 27.60 -10.46
C PHE A 531 -28.68 27.53 -9.07
N GLU A 532 -30.00 27.48 -8.96
CA GLU A 532 -30.70 27.29 -7.69
C GLU A 532 -30.89 25.80 -7.31
N GLY A 533 -30.62 24.88 -8.23
CA GLY A 533 -30.86 23.44 -8.08
C GLY A 533 -32.31 23.01 -8.36
N VAL A 534 -33.12 23.91 -8.94
CA VAL A 534 -34.48 23.60 -9.40
C VAL A 534 -34.39 22.91 -10.76
N CYS A 535 -35.18 21.86 -10.97
CA CYS A 535 -35.30 21.16 -12.24
C CYS A 535 -35.72 22.16 -13.35
N PRO A 536 -34.87 22.41 -14.36
CA PRO A 536 -35.18 23.35 -15.44
C PRO A 536 -36.48 23.04 -16.16
N GLU A 537 -36.76 21.76 -16.37
CA GLU A 537 -37.96 21.27 -17.04
C GLU A 537 -39.21 21.59 -16.22
N VAL A 538 -39.14 21.53 -14.89
CA VAL A 538 -40.26 21.91 -14.00
C VAL A 538 -40.52 23.42 -14.08
N LEU A 539 -39.48 24.25 -14.04
CA LEU A 539 -39.64 25.70 -14.21
C LEU A 539 -40.22 26.02 -15.59
N TYR A 540 -39.70 25.39 -16.65
CA TYR A 540 -40.21 25.53 -18.01
C TYR A 540 -41.69 25.15 -18.09
N ALA A 541 -42.05 23.96 -17.62
CA ALA A 541 -43.42 23.47 -17.63
C ALA A 541 -44.35 24.44 -16.89
N GLN A 542 -43.90 24.97 -15.76
CA GLN A 542 -44.67 25.93 -14.98
C GLN A 542 -44.85 27.25 -15.74
N VAL A 543 -43.78 27.84 -16.27
CA VAL A 543 -43.85 29.04 -17.11
C VAL A 543 -44.82 28.85 -18.27
N MET A 544 -44.72 27.75 -19.01
CA MET A 544 -45.58 27.50 -20.17
C MET A 544 -47.04 27.34 -19.75
N LYS A 545 -47.30 26.66 -18.62
CA LYS A 545 -48.65 26.48 -18.10
C LYS A 545 -49.28 27.79 -17.62
N GLU A 546 -48.56 28.59 -16.84
CA GLU A 546 -49.05 29.85 -16.27
C GLU A 546 -49.31 30.93 -17.33
N THR A 547 -48.47 30.96 -18.36
CA THR A 547 -48.53 31.99 -19.41
C THR A 547 -49.33 31.56 -20.64
N GLY A 548 -49.75 30.30 -20.73
CA GLY A 548 -50.32 29.75 -21.96
C GLY A 548 -49.32 29.75 -23.11
N TYR A 549 -48.11 29.24 -22.85
CA TYR A 549 -46.96 29.21 -23.76
C TYR A 549 -46.56 30.61 -24.24
N LEU A 550 -46.32 31.52 -23.28
CA LEU A 550 -45.89 32.91 -23.49
C LEU A 550 -46.84 33.77 -24.36
N ARG A 551 -48.07 33.30 -24.60
CA ARG A 551 -49.11 34.08 -25.28
C ARG A 551 -49.72 35.12 -24.36
N PHE A 552 -49.79 34.79 -23.06
CA PHE A 552 -50.48 35.53 -22.01
C PHE A 552 -51.98 35.69 -22.31
N GLY A 553 -52.83 35.24 -21.40
CA GLY A 553 -54.30 35.36 -21.52
C GLY A 553 -55.01 35.54 -20.18
N ASN A 554 -54.21 35.74 -19.12
CA ASN A 554 -54.64 35.78 -17.73
C ASN A 554 -54.34 37.17 -17.13
N LEU A 555 -54.28 37.27 -15.79
CA LEU A 555 -54.09 38.54 -15.06
C LEU A 555 -52.74 39.24 -15.31
N VAL A 556 -51.71 38.49 -15.70
CA VAL A 556 -50.35 39.02 -15.97
C VAL A 556 -50.10 39.21 -17.47
N GLN A 557 -49.38 40.27 -17.81
CA GLN A 557 -49.02 40.66 -19.19
C GLN A 557 -47.55 40.36 -19.49
N ALA A 558 -47.23 40.18 -20.78
CA ALA A 558 -45.88 39.86 -21.24
C ALA A 558 -44.82 40.84 -20.73
N ASN A 559 -45.10 42.15 -20.76
CA ASN A 559 -44.15 43.20 -20.35
C ASN A 559 -43.80 43.19 -18.85
N GLN A 560 -44.58 42.49 -18.01
CA GLN A 560 -44.31 42.37 -16.57
C GLN A 560 -43.17 41.40 -16.25
N CYS A 561 -42.76 40.52 -17.19
CA CYS A 561 -41.85 39.41 -16.92
C CYS A 561 -42.26 38.54 -15.71
N ASN A 562 -43.54 38.53 -15.35
CA ASN A 562 -44.05 37.80 -14.19
C ASN A 562 -44.65 36.46 -14.64
N PHE A 563 -43.76 35.54 -15.02
CA PHE A 563 -44.13 34.28 -15.65
C PHE A 563 -44.90 33.33 -14.73
N GLY A 564 -44.71 33.44 -13.41
CA GLY A 564 -45.37 32.62 -12.40
C GLY A 564 -46.62 33.24 -11.78
N GLY A 565 -47.06 34.42 -12.24
CA GLY A 565 -48.22 35.10 -11.65
C GLY A 565 -48.00 35.60 -10.22
N VAL A 566 -46.75 35.85 -9.81
CA VAL A 566 -46.37 36.21 -8.44
C VAL A 566 -47.11 37.47 -8.00
N GLY A 567 -47.90 37.35 -6.92
CA GLY A 567 -48.68 38.45 -6.35
C GLY A 567 -49.97 38.82 -7.11
N ALA A 568 -50.29 38.14 -8.22
CA ALA A 568 -51.54 38.38 -8.93
C ALA A 568 -52.71 37.72 -8.16
N THR A 569 -53.71 38.52 -7.78
CA THR A 569 -54.86 38.03 -6.99
C THR A 569 -56.22 38.34 -7.61
N GLY A 570 -56.26 39.14 -8.68
CA GLY A 570 -57.47 39.47 -9.43
C GLY A 570 -57.23 40.63 -10.39
N PRO A 571 -58.24 41.03 -11.19
CA PRO A 571 -58.11 42.11 -12.18
C PRO A 571 -57.66 43.47 -11.62
N GLY A 572 -57.91 43.73 -10.33
CA GLY A 572 -57.44 44.95 -9.64
C GLY A 572 -56.03 44.85 -9.04
N ASN A 573 -55.39 43.68 -9.07
CA ASN A 573 -54.06 43.42 -8.54
C ASN A 573 -53.29 42.52 -9.54
N PRO A 574 -52.67 43.12 -10.59
CA PRO A 574 -52.05 42.38 -11.70
C PRO A 574 -50.71 41.72 -11.34
N GLY A 575 -50.33 41.68 -10.07
CA GLY A 575 -49.08 41.12 -9.59
C GLY A 575 -47.87 42.02 -9.81
N TYR A 576 -46.69 41.49 -9.47
CA TYR A 576 -45.42 42.22 -9.58
C TYR A 576 -44.92 42.35 -11.03
N THR A 577 -44.00 43.29 -11.26
CA THR A 577 -43.31 43.53 -12.53
C THR A 577 -41.81 43.48 -12.31
N PHE A 578 -41.10 42.75 -13.17
CA PHE A 578 -39.64 42.59 -13.13
C PHE A 578 -38.98 43.23 -14.34
N SER A 579 -37.74 43.69 -14.17
CA SER A 579 -37.08 44.55 -15.17
C SER A 579 -36.70 43.76 -16.42
N SER A 580 -36.27 42.52 -16.25
CA SER A 580 -35.75 41.63 -17.30
C SER A 580 -36.38 40.24 -17.26
N VAL A 581 -36.21 39.48 -18.36
CA VAL A 581 -36.60 38.05 -18.41
C VAL A 581 -35.88 37.24 -17.34
N ARG A 582 -34.59 37.50 -17.13
CA ARG A 582 -33.78 36.80 -16.11
C ARG A 582 -34.29 37.02 -14.70
N GLU A 583 -34.62 38.26 -14.33
CA GLU A 583 -35.19 38.54 -13.00
C GLU A 583 -36.53 37.84 -12.79
N GLY A 584 -37.41 37.89 -13.78
CA GLY A 584 -38.71 37.22 -13.73
C GLY A 584 -38.59 35.71 -13.52
N LEU A 585 -37.70 35.07 -14.29
CA LEU A 585 -37.41 33.64 -14.16
C LEU A 585 -36.77 33.32 -12.80
N ARG A 586 -35.79 34.11 -12.35
CA ARG A 586 -35.16 33.95 -11.03
C ARG A 586 -36.16 34.02 -9.89
N VAL A 587 -37.11 34.96 -9.92
CA VAL A 587 -38.16 35.06 -8.90
C VAL A 587 -38.99 33.78 -8.86
N GLN A 588 -39.42 33.27 -10.02
CA GLN A 588 -40.19 32.04 -10.07
C GLN A 588 -39.38 30.82 -9.60
N THR A 589 -38.09 30.74 -9.99
CA THR A 589 -37.16 29.73 -9.51
C THR A 589 -37.03 29.76 -7.99
N GLN A 590 -36.82 30.93 -7.40
CA GLN A 590 -36.73 31.11 -5.95
C GLN A 590 -38.02 30.71 -5.26
N HIS A 591 -39.17 31.03 -5.85
CA HIS A 591 -40.47 30.63 -5.31
C HIS A 591 -40.65 29.10 -5.34
N LEU A 592 -40.31 28.44 -6.45
CA LEU A 592 -40.31 26.97 -6.57
C LEU A 592 -39.35 26.33 -5.54
N LYS A 593 -38.16 26.89 -5.36
CA LYS A 593 -37.20 26.42 -4.35
C LYS A 593 -37.73 26.59 -2.94
N ALA A 594 -38.43 27.69 -2.64
CA ALA A 594 -39.10 27.90 -1.35
C ALA A 594 -40.10 26.78 -1.07
N TYR A 595 -40.93 26.42 -2.06
CA TYR A 595 -41.86 25.29 -1.93
C TYR A 595 -41.13 23.95 -1.72
N ALA A 596 -40.06 23.70 -2.48
CA ALA A 596 -39.45 22.38 -2.56
C ALA A 596 -38.46 22.02 -1.45
N THR A 597 -37.77 23.00 -0.87
CA THR A 597 -36.68 22.75 0.09
C THR A 597 -36.47 23.87 1.10
N THR A 598 -35.82 23.53 2.22
CA THR A 598 -35.33 24.46 3.24
C THR A 598 -33.88 24.92 2.99
N GLU A 599 -33.18 24.34 2.00
CA GLU A 599 -31.81 24.74 1.63
C GLU A 599 -31.74 26.24 1.23
N PRO A 600 -30.68 26.98 1.59
CA PRO A 600 -30.57 28.41 1.28
C PRO A 600 -30.60 28.67 -0.24
N LEU A 601 -30.99 29.89 -0.61
CA LEU A 601 -30.86 30.37 -2.00
C LEU A 601 -29.39 30.53 -2.36
N ASN A 602 -29.06 30.25 -3.62
CA ASN A 602 -27.71 30.44 -4.16
C ASN A 602 -27.54 31.86 -4.71
N ASN A 603 -28.60 32.46 -5.27
CA ASN A 603 -28.64 33.88 -5.63
C ASN A 603 -29.23 34.74 -4.49
N PRO A 604 -28.95 36.06 -4.48
CA PRO A 604 -29.68 37.01 -3.65
C PRO A 604 -31.19 36.88 -3.85
N CYS A 605 -31.94 36.87 -2.75
CA CYS A 605 -33.40 36.77 -2.78
C CYS A 605 -34.01 38.02 -3.43
N ILE A 606 -34.69 37.84 -4.56
CA ILE A 606 -35.47 38.89 -5.23
C ILE A 606 -36.96 38.55 -5.33
N ASP A 607 -37.35 37.33 -4.94
CA ASP A 607 -38.76 36.97 -4.77
C ASP A 607 -39.39 37.73 -3.59
N PRO A 608 -40.33 38.68 -3.83
CA PRO A 608 -40.94 39.48 -2.78
C PRO A 608 -41.85 38.65 -1.85
N ARG A 609 -42.16 37.41 -2.22
CA ARG A 609 -43.04 36.50 -1.48
C ARG A 609 -42.31 35.29 -0.91
N PHE A 610 -40.98 35.24 -0.99
CA PHE A 610 -40.18 34.09 -0.55
C PHE A 610 -40.48 33.70 0.90
N ASN A 611 -40.56 34.70 1.79
CA ASN A 611 -40.82 34.52 3.22
C ASN A 611 -42.29 34.19 3.56
N LEU A 612 -43.20 34.22 2.58
CA LEU A 612 -44.61 33.86 2.77
C LEU A 612 -44.86 32.36 2.57
N VAL A 613 -43.91 31.64 1.97
CA VAL A 613 -44.02 30.19 1.73
C VAL A 613 -43.54 29.44 2.97
N SER A 614 -44.34 28.48 3.46
CA SER A 614 -43.85 27.50 4.42
C SER A 614 -42.82 26.60 3.72
N ARG A 615 -41.54 26.84 3.98
CA ARG A 615 -40.47 26.30 3.14
C ARG A 615 -40.37 24.78 3.20
N GLY A 616 -40.16 24.15 2.04
CA GLY A 616 -40.08 22.70 1.92
C GLY A 616 -41.42 21.96 2.05
N CYS A 617 -42.55 22.67 1.94
CA CYS A 617 -43.86 22.05 2.06
C CYS A 617 -44.25 21.20 0.83
N ALA A 618 -43.73 21.48 -0.37
CA ALA A 618 -44.06 20.83 -1.63
C ALA A 618 -42.82 20.34 -2.41
N PRO A 619 -42.18 19.23 -2.00
CA PRO A 619 -40.99 18.69 -2.67
C PRO A 619 -41.24 18.18 -4.09
N LYS A 620 -42.45 17.69 -4.39
CA LYS A 620 -42.85 17.22 -5.73
C LYS A 620 -43.81 18.19 -6.40
N THR A 621 -43.84 18.19 -7.72
CA THR A 621 -44.77 18.98 -8.54
C THR A 621 -46.24 18.75 -8.16
N THR A 622 -46.62 17.51 -7.86
CA THR A 622 -47.97 17.14 -7.41
C THR A 622 -48.33 17.76 -6.06
N ASP A 623 -47.34 18.07 -5.22
CA ASP A 623 -47.55 18.72 -3.93
C ASP A 623 -47.87 20.22 -4.07
N LEU A 624 -47.74 20.78 -5.28
CA LEU A 624 -48.18 22.14 -5.62
C LEU A 624 -49.70 22.22 -5.81
N ASN A 625 -50.39 21.08 -5.97
CA ASN A 625 -51.85 21.03 -6.06
C ASN A 625 -52.48 21.66 -4.81
N GLY A 626 -53.30 22.69 -5.00
CA GLY A 626 -53.95 23.40 -3.89
C GLY A 626 -53.02 24.34 -3.10
N ARG A 627 -51.74 24.46 -3.49
CA ARG A 627 -50.76 25.36 -2.85
C ARG A 627 -50.32 26.48 -3.77
N TRP A 628 -49.89 26.13 -4.99
CA TRP A 628 -49.56 27.11 -6.03
C TRP A 628 -50.81 27.60 -6.76
N ALA A 629 -51.68 26.67 -7.15
CA ALA A 629 -52.97 26.94 -7.76
C ALA A 629 -54.10 26.42 -6.86
N VAL A 630 -55.18 27.19 -6.69
CA VAL A 630 -56.35 26.82 -5.86
C VAL A 630 -57.63 26.88 -6.73
N PRO A 631 -58.49 25.84 -6.74
CA PRO A 631 -58.38 24.58 -5.97
C PRO A 631 -57.30 23.61 -6.49
N GLY A 632 -56.75 23.85 -7.69
CA GLY A 632 -55.49 23.25 -8.18
C GLY A 632 -55.46 21.74 -8.42
N LYS A 633 -56.60 21.04 -8.45
CA LYS A 633 -56.63 19.59 -8.71
C LYS A 633 -56.08 19.29 -10.11
N GLY A 634 -55.04 18.44 -10.21
CA GLY A 634 -54.40 18.08 -11.48
C GLY A 634 -53.33 19.07 -11.96
N TYR A 635 -52.96 20.07 -11.16
CA TYR A 635 -52.01 21.10 -11.56
C TYR A 635 -50.60 20.50 -11.77
N GLY A 636 -50.06 19.83 -10.77
CA GLY A 636 -48.74 19.21 -10.78
C GLY A 636 -48.65 18.06 -11.78
N GLU A 637 -49.71 17.27 -11.96
CA GLU A 637 -49.80 16.23 -12.98
C GLU A 637 -49.67 16.83 -14.39
N GLY A 638 -50.31 17.97 -14.63
CA GLY A 638 -50.15 18.67 -15.90
C GLY A 638 -48.76 19.29 -16.08
N LEU A 639 -48.05 19.65 -15.00
CA LEU A 639 -46.63 20.03 -15.12
C LEU A 639 -45.80 18.81 -15.54
N ASN A 640 -46.03 17.65 -14.90
CA ASN A 640 -45.34 16.41 -15.24
C ASN A 640 -45.55 16.02 -16.69
N ALA A 641 -46.76 16.19 -17.22
CA ALA A 641 -47.06 15.90 -18.63
C ALA A 641 -46.21 16.75 -19.59
N ILE A 642 -46.03 18.05 -19.30
CA ILE A 642 -45.19 18.93 -20.12
C ILE A 642 -43.71 18.54 -19.97
N VAL A 643 -43.25 18.25 -18.75
CA VAL A 643 -41.87 17.77 -18.53
C VAL A 643 -41.60 16.52 -19.34
N LEU A 644 -42.49 15.51 -19.25
CA LEU A 644 -42.33 14.26 -19.99
C LEU A 644 -42.36 14.45 -21.51
N ASP A 645 -43.15 15.38 -22.04
CA ASP A 645 -43.16 15.68 -23.48
C ASP A 645 -41.84 16.33 -23.95
N VAL A 646 -41.23 17.18 -23.11
CA VAL A 646 -39.88 17.72 -23.37
C VAL A 646 -38.82 16.62 -23.36
N LEU A 647 -38.92 15.66 -22.43
CA LEU A 647 -38.00 14.51 -22.34
C LEU A 647 -38.08 13.56 -23.54
N CYS A 648 -39.14 13.62 -24.34
CA CYS A 648 -39.34 12.80 -25.55
C CYS A 648 -38.95 13.52 -26.86
N MET A 649 -38.38 14.72 -26.78
CA MET A 649 -37.85 15.47 -27.92
C MET A 649 -36.56 14.87 -28.46
#